data_AF-A0A1H8B078-F1
#
_entry.id   AF-A0A1H8B078-F1
#
_cell.length_a   1.000
_cell.length_b   1.000
_cell.length_c   1.000
_cell.angle_alpha   90.00
_cell.angle_beta   90.00
_cell.angle_gamma   90.00
#
_symmetry.space_group_name_H-M   'P 1'
#
loop_
_entity.id
_entity.type
_entity.pdbx_description
1 polymer ?
#
loop_
_entity_poly.entity_id
_entity_poly.type
_entity_poly.pdbx_seq_one_letter_code
_entity_poly.pdbx_strand_id
1 'polypeptide(L)'
;MLRTFLFFCCLWGLLCSISCRQETAPKYCIGFSQCTGNDDWRRNMLTEMKRELFYHPEMQLLYKDAESDSKRQVQQIRELLAQKMDILLVSPNEATPLAPVIAEVYKKGIPVIILDRKAATDSFTAYIGGDNYNIGKLAAEYIAGQLGGKGRIIEVTGLRGSSPTIERHQGFHDALVRYPGLHLIATLEGSWVADKTQAAAAQHDSALRQADVVFAQNDVMAYGMYRYCRAKGLTRTRFIGVDASPYPDAGIDLVSRRILSASLLYPSGGKEAISMAADILAGKKVPRSTLLQTVLIDSSNVKLMRLQIDKIQAQHQEIEKQQSLLQEQRSLYQDQQHLLRIVATTLCIAFLLGIVLFFILRTNRRINHQLKQQRDEILQQRDRLVEMTAKAQEATEAKFAFFTNVSHEFRTPLTLIQAPLESLMGGRQFSATQKHQLELMHRNVIRLMRLVNQLLEFRRIESGKLQLKVAEQDLQVFMMDIMEAYKSIAVKKHIDFRLINRQPGIKAWFDQHLFDRVLYNLLSNAFKFTSDYGKVHIYLEKPEQAGEVIIRIEDNGAGMDEATLAHAFELFYQSRETAHKGTGIGLALSREIISLHHGTISLKSAKGTGTTFTLTLPASSAPFEPEEIQQEAESMNVLNHSLFNYLEEPEEQQPATTNTGEHLHSILIIEDHPDLNSFLASYLGGLYEVFHAVNGAEGLQLAFQHIPDLILCDIMMPEMDGIQVLETLKKDIRTSHIPVILLSANSSEEQRIKGMQHNADAYISKPFNLQYLAESISSILNNRALLKDHYIAEPETRVHTPQSNKPDRKFVNDFTAIVENNLGNDQFGVDDICQQLSISKMQLYRKVKQLLNCNVNDYILDTRVKKAKYLLVNSQQSVSEIAYACGFSSPAYFSTVFKARSQQTPKTFREQVNKKPDV
;
A
#
# COMPACT_ATOMS: atom_id res chain seq x y z
N MET A 1 11.13 -19.06 16.78
CA MET A 1 10.16 -18.52 17.76
C MET A 1 9.61 -19.59 18.71
N LEU A 2 9.07 -20.71 18.21
CA LEU A 2 8.41 -21.71 19.06
C LEU A 2 9.33 -22.35 20.12
N ARG A 3 10.57 -22.73 19.74
CA ARG A 3 11.57 -23.29 20.68
C ARG A 3 12.02 -22.31 21.78
N THR A 4 12.20 -21.05 21.44
CA THR A 4 12.52 -19.97 22.39
C THR A 4 11.37 -19.68 23.34
N PHE A 5 10.12 -19.77 22.87
CA PHE A 5 8.93 -19.61 23.70
C PHE A 5 8.78 -20.77 24.69
N LEU A 6 8.96 -22.02 24.23
CA LEU A 6 8.96 -23.21 25.08
C LEU A 6 10.04 -23.17 26.17
N PHE A 7 11.25 -22.71 25.83
CA PHE A 7 12.34 -22.59 26.82
C PHE A 7 11.98 -21.60 27.95
N PHE A 8 11.36 -20.46 27.62
CA PHE A 8 10.93 -19.48 28.61
C PHE A 8 9.72 -19.94 29.44
N CYS A 9 8.78 -20.67 28.84
CA CYS A 9 7.67 -21.29 29.58
C CYS A 9 8.18 -22.36 30.58
N CYS A 10 9.17 -23.16 30.20
CA CYS A 10 9.81 -24.11 31.11
C CYS A 10 10.55 -23.41 32.26
N LEU A 11 11.26 -22.31 31.98
CA LEU A 11 11.94 -21.52 33.01
C LEU A 11 10.95 -20.87 33.99
N TRP A 12 9.79 -20.42 33.48
CA TRP A 12 8.72 -19.84 34.28
C TRP A 12 8.01 -20.90 35.15
N GLY A 13 7.80 -22.11 34.60
CA GLY A 13 7.29 -23.25 35.35
C GLY A 13 8.23 -23.70 36.49
N LEU A 14 9.55 -23.63 36.27
CA LEU A 14 10.57 -23.93 37.29
C LEU A 14 10.64 -22.86 38.41
N LEU A 15 10.39 -21.60 38.08
CA LEU A 15 10.36 -20.51 39.08
C LEU A 15 9.08 -20.53 39.93
N CYS A 16 7.94 -20.95 39.37
CA CYS A 16 6.69 -21.09 40.10
C CYS A 16 6.66 -22.31 41.05
N SER A 17 7.49 -23.33 40.81
CA SER A 17 7.49 -24.58 41.59
C SER A 17 8.35 -24.52 42.88
N ILE A 18 9.04 -23.40 43.14
CA ILE A 18 9.83 -23.20 44.38
C ILE A 18 8.97 -22.65 45.54
N SER A 19 7.66 -22.43 45.34
CA SER A 19 6.83 -21.68 46.27
C SER A 19 5.72 -22.48 46.96
N CYS A 20 6.08 -23.56 47.66
CA CYS A 20 5.21 -24.15 48.68
C CYS A 20 5.95 -24.23 50.02
N ARG A 21 5.76 -23.22 50.87
CA ARG A 21 6.22 -23.24 52.26
C ARG A 21 5.08 -23.83 53.09
N GLN A 22 5.20 -25.10 53.47
CA GLN A 22 4.25 -25.78 54.35
C GLN A 22 4.24 -25.14 55.74
N GLU A 23 3.08 -24.68 56.18
CA GLU A 23 2.81 -24.53 57.61
C GLU A 23 2.65 -25.93 58.21
N THR A 24 3.48 -26.26 59.19
CA THR A 24 3.44 -27.56 59.87
C THR A 24 2.24 -27.59 60.81
N ALA A 25 1.18 -28.29 60.41
CA ALA A 25 0.07 -28.64 61.29
C ALA A 25 0.56 -29.44 62.51
N PRO A 26 -0.12 -29.36 63.67
CA PRO A 26 0.28 -30.12 64.86
C PRO A 26 0.31 -31.62 64.55
N LYS A 27 1.40 -32.27 64.96
CA LYS A 27 1.72 -33.66 64.63
C LYS A 27 1.07 -34.67 65.57
N TYR A 28 0.77 -34.25 66.81
CA TYR A 28 0.23 -35.13 67.86
C TYR A 28 -0.99 -34.52 68.56
N CYS A 29 -1.95 -35.37 68.90
CA CYS A 29 -3.21 -35.03 69.56
C CYS A 29 -3.27 -35.66 70.96
N ILE A 30 -3.30 -34.82 71.99
CA ILE A 30 -3.42 -35.20 73.40
C ILE A 30 -4.88 -35.11 73.81
N GLY A 31 -5.52 -36.24 74.11
CA GLY A 31 -6.85 -36.25 74.73
C GLY A 31 -6.72 -36.07 76.23
N PHE A 32 -7.39 -35.08 76.83
CA PHE A 32 -7.42 -34.89 78.27
C PHE A 32 -8.84 -34.97 78.82
N SER A 33 -9.13 -36.04 79.56
CA SER A 33 -10.40 -36.25 80.25
C SER A 33 -10.27 -35.92 81.74
N GLN A 34 -10.89 -34.83 82.14
CA GLN A 34 -10.89 -34.31 83.50
C GLN A 34 -12.19 -34.69 84.23
N CYS A 35 -12.12 -35.02 85.53
CA CYS A 35 -13.30 -35.37 86.31
C CYS A 35 -14.19 -34.15 86.59
N THR A 36 -13.61 -32.99 86.87
CA THR A 36 -14.30 -31.71 87.01
C THR A 36 -13.36 -30.55 86.70
N GLY A 37 -13.84 -29.49 86.07
CA GLY A 37 -13.10 -28.24 85.85
C GLY A 37 -13.54 -27.08 86.75
N ASN A 38 -14.48 -27.32 87.67
CA ASN A 38 -15.14 -26.24 88.43
C ASN A 38 -14.37 -25.77 89.67
N ASP A 39 -13.32 -26.49 90.10
CA ASP A 39 -12.49 -26.08 91.23
C ASP A 39 -11.17 -25.43 90.81
N ASP A 40 -10.66 -24.58 91.70
CA ASP A 40 -9.43 -23.80 91.51
C ASP A 40 -8.22 -24.67 91.19
N TRP A 41 -8.12 -25.84 91.82
CA TRP A 41 -6.98 -26.73 91.65
C TRP A 41 -6.95 -27.31 90.23
N ARG A 42 -8.10 -27.72 89.71
CA ARG A 42 -8.26 -28.22 88.33
C ARG A 42 -8.06 -27.12 87.28
N ARG A 43 -8.47 -25.88 87.57
CA ARG A 43 -8.17 -24.72 86.71
C ARG A 43 -6.67 -24.41 86.67
N ASN A 44 -5.98 -24.52 87.80
CA ASN A 44 -4.53 -24.36 87.84
C ASN A 44 -3.83 -25.43 86.99
N MET A 45 -4.23 -26.70 87.13
CA MET A 45 -3.71 -27.81 86.32
C MET A 45 -3.83 -27.53 84.81
N LEU A 46 -5.02 -27.13 84.34
CA LEU A 46 -5.23 -26.84 82.92
C LEU A 46 -4.38 -25.64 82.45
N THR A 47 -4.21 -24.63 83.30
CA THR A 47 -3.37 -23.46 83.00
C THR A 47 -1.90 -23.85 82.86
N GLU A 48 -1.39 -24.70 83.75
CA GLU A 48 -0.03 -25.23 83.68
C GLU A 48 0.18 -26.08 82.42
N MET A 49 -0.80 -26.91 82.05
CA MET A 49 -0.76 -27.70 80.80
C MET A 49 -0.68 -26.81 79.58
N LYS A 50 -1.56 -25.79 79.47
CA LYS A 50 -1.56 -24.84 78.36
C LYS A 50 -0.24 -24.08 78.25
N ARG A 51 0.35 -23.71 79.38
CA ARG A 51 1.66 -23.06 79.43
C ARG A 51 2.77 -24.00 78.97
N GLU A 52 2.75 -25.27 79.35
CA GLU A 52 3.79 -26.22 78.90
C GLU A 52 3.66 -26.54 77.40
N LEU A 53 2.42 -26.60 76.87
CA LEU A 53 2.16 -26.78 75.44
C LEU A 53 2.76 -25.68 74.55
N PHE A 54 3.03 -24.50 75.10
CA PHE A 54 3.78 -23.45 74.39
C PHE A 54 5.17 -23.92 73.94
N TYR A 55 5.82 -24.79 74.72
CA TYR A 55 7.12 -25.38 74.38
C TYR A 55 7.01 -26.59 73.44
N HIS A 56 5.78 -27.03 73.13
CA HIS A 56 5.46 -28.20 72.31
C HIS A 56 4.47 -27.84 71.18
N PRO A 57 4.85 -26.97 70.22
CA PRO A 57 3.97 -26.52 69.14
C PRO A 57 3.51 -27.66 68.21
N GLU A 58 4.18 -28.81 68.25
CA GLU A 58 3.80 -30.03 67.55
C GLU A 58 2.62 -30.77 68.19
N MET A 59 2.13 -30.36 69.37
CA MET A 59 1.09 -31.04 70.13
C MET A 59 -0.17 -30.18 70.27
N GLN A 60 -1.33 -30.82 70.20
CA GLN A 60 -2.63 -30.19 70.43
C GLN A 60 -3.36 -30.87 71.58
N LEU A 61 -3.94 -30.10 72.51
CA LEU A 61 -4.71 -30.61 73.65
C LEU A 61 -6.22 -30.53 73.39
N LEU A 62 -6.90 -31.66 73.54
CA LEU A 62 -8.35 -31.79 73.50
C LEU A 62 -8.89 -32.01 74.92
N TYR A 63 -9.36 -30.93 75.55
CA TYR A 63 -9.88 -30.95 76.92
C TYR A 63 -11.36 -31.33 76.98
N LYS A 64 -11.71 -32.24 77.90
CA LYS A 64 -13.09 -32.65 78.21
C LYS A 64 -13.32 -32.63 79.72
N ASP A 65 -14.38 -31.93 80.15
CA ASP A 65 -14.82 -31.85 81.54
C ASP A 65 -16.04 -32.74 81.78
N ALA A 66 -15.91 -33.70 82.70
CA ALA A 66 -16.96 -34.65 83.04
C ALA A 66 -17.96 -34.15 84.08
N GLU A 67 -17.77 -32.96 84.67
CA GLU A 67 -18.71 -32.35 85.63
C GLU A 67 -19.06 -33.27 86.82
N SER A 68 -18.08 -34.05 87.30
CA SER A 68 -18.20 -35.06 88.37
C SER A 68 -19.11 -36.25 88.04
N ASP A 69 -19.40 -36.52 86.77
CA ASP A 69 -20.20 -37.67 86.31
C ASP A 69 -19.31 -38.73 85.62
N SER A 70 -19.20 -39.90 86.25
CA SER A 70 -18.40 -41.03 85.75
C SER A 70 -18.91 -41.60 84.41
N LYS A 71 -20.23 -41.62 84.16
CA LYS A 71 -20.80 -42.11 82.88
C LYS A 71 -20.47 -41.13 81.76
N ARG A 72 -20.60 -39.84 82.04
CA ARG A 72 -20.20 -38.78 81.10
C ARG A 72 -18.71 -38.84 80.79
N GLN A 73 -17.87 -39.06 81.79
CA GLN A 73 -16.42 -39.18 81.59
C GLN A 73 -16.06 -40.36 80.67
N VAL A 74 -16.72 -41.51 80.85
CA VAL A 74 -16.55 -42.68 79.97
C VAL A 74 -16.94 -42.36 78.53
N GLN A 75 -18.05 -41.66 78.32
CA GLN A 75 -18.48 -41.22 76.97
C GLN A 75 -17.43 -40.29 76.35
N GLN A 76 -16.93 -39.30 77.09
CA GLN A 76 -15.93 -38.35 76.59
C GLN A 76 -14.61 -39.02 76.22
N ILE A 77 -14.16 -40.03 76.97
CA ILE A 77 -12.96 -40.79 76.60
C ILE A 77 -13.17 -41.53 75.27
N ARG A 78 -14.37 -42.08 75.02
CA ARG A 78 -14.71 -42.70 73.73
C ARG A 78 -14.80 -41.69 72.60
N GLU A 79 -15.29 -40.47 72.85
CA GLU A 79 -15.26 -39.38 71.87
C GLU A 79 -13.82 -39.00 71.50
N LEU A 80 -12.93 -38.86 72.48
CA LEU A 80 -11.51 -38.57 72.26
C LEU A 80 -10.83 -39.70 71.47
N LEU A 81 -11.20 -40.95 71.75
CA LEU A 81 -10.75 -42.11 70.98
C LEU A 81 -11.21 -42.05 69.52
N ALA A 82 -12.45 -41.64 69.26
CA ALA A 82 -12.98 -41.45 67.91
C ALA A 82 -12.29 -40.29 67.16
N GLN A 83 -11.80 -39.28 67.90
CA GLN A 83 -11.04 -38.15 67.36
C GLN A 83 -9.55 -38.47 67.11
N LYS A 84 -9.14 -39.75 67.22
CA LYS A 84 -7.77 -40.23 66.98
C LYS A 84 -6.71 -39.53 67.85
N MET A 85 -6.94 -39.48 69.17
CA MET A 85 -5.89 -39.07 70.11
C MET A 85 -4.69 -40.03 70.07
N ASP A 86 -3.48 -39.48 70.15
CA ASP A 86 -2.22 -40.22 70.20
C ASP A 86 -1.85 -40.62 71.63
N ILE A 87 -2.36 -39.90 72.63
CA ILE A 87 -2.16 -40.18 74.04
C ILE A 87 -3.36 -39.69 74.86
N LEU A 88 -3.71 -40.43 75.91
CA LEU A 88 -4.78 -40.07 76.84
C LEU A 88 -4.20 -39.62 78.19
N LEU A 89 -4.52 -38.40 78.59
CA LEU A 89 -4.41 -37.92 79.96
C LEU A 89 -5.78 -38.09 80.63
N VAL A 90 -5.84 -38.70 81.82
CA VAL A 90 -7.11 -38.91 82.52
C VAL A 90 -6.98 -38.68 84.01
N SER A 91 -7.89 -37.88 84.57
CA SER A 91 -8.12 -37.78 86.01
C SER A 91 -9.45 -38.43 86.35
N PRO A 92 -9.45 -39.69 86.82
CA PRO A 92 -10.69 -40.44 87.01
C PRO A 92 -11.58 -39.85 88.09
N ASN A 93 -12.87 -39.66 87.80
CA ASN A 93 -13.84 -39.22 88.81
C ASN A 93 -13.93 -40.24 89.96
N GLU A 94 -14.04 -41.52 89.61
CA GLU A 94 -14.05 -42.66 90.51
C GLU A 94 -13.12 -43.77 90.00
N ALA A 95 -12.52 -44.55 90.90
CA ALA A 95 -11.48 -45.52 90.57
C ALA A 95 -12.01 -46.71 89.72
N THR A 96 -13.17 -47.26 90.08
CA THR A 96 -13.72 -48.48 89.46
C THR A 96 -14.48 -48.22 88.14
N PRO A 97 -15.38 -47.23 88.04
CA PRO A 97 -16.20 -47.02 86.84
C PRO A 97 -15.40 -46.72 85.56
N LEU A 98 -14.23 -46.08 85.69
CA LEU A 98 -13.39 -45.72 84.55
C LEU A 98 -12.36 -46.78 84.16
N ALA A 99 -12.11 -47.78 85.02
CA ALA A 99 -11.14 -48.83 84.74
C ALA A 99 -11.38 -49.56 83.40
N PRO A 100 -12.62 -49.91 82.99
CA PRO A 100 -12.86 -50.59 81.71
C PRO A 100 -12.49 -49.75 80.49
N VAL A 101 -12.83 -48.46 80.47
CA VAL A 101 -12.57 -47.58 79.31
C VAL A 101 -11.09 -47.20 79.22
N ILE A 102 -10.41 -47.05 80.36
CA ILE A 102 -8.95 -46.84 80.39
C ILE A 102 -8.23 -48.07 79.82
N ALA A 103 -8.63 -49.27 80.25
CA ALA A 103 -8.07 -50.52 79.73
C ALA A 103 -8.38 -50.71 78.23
N GLU A 104 -9.54 -50.26 77.75
CA GLU A 104 -9.90 -50.24 76.33
C GLU A 104 -8.92 -49.39 75.51
N VAL A 105 -8.65 -48.16 75.95
CA VAL A 105 -7.71 -47.24 75.27
C VAL A 105 -6.29 -47.81 75.28
N TYR A 106 -5.84 -48.31 76.44
CA TYR A 106 -4.50 -48.88 76.59
C TYR A 106 -4.28 -50.12 75.70
N LYS A 107 -5.28 -51.02 75.60
CA LYS A 107 -5.22 -52.21 74.73
C LYS A 107 -5.15 -51.87 73.24
N LYS A 108 -5.61 -50.69 72.82
CA LYS A 108 -5.46 -50.19 71.44
C LYS A 108 -4.06 -49.63 71.15
N GLY A 109 -3.14 -49.70 72.11
CA GLY A 109 -1.76 -49.22 71.95
C GLY A 109 -1.59 -47.72 72.19
N ILE A 110 -2.64 -47.02 72.61
CA ILE A 110 -2.58 -45.59 72.95
C ILE A 110 -2.07 -45.48 74.40
N PRO A 111 -0.96 -44.76 74.65
CA PRO A 111 -0.46 -44.56 76.01
C PRO A 111 -1.48 -43.81 76.88
N VAL A 112 -1.53 -44.17 78.16
CA VAL A 112 -2.45 -43.54 79.12
C VAL A 112 -1.66 -43.02 80.33
N ILE A 113 -1.77 -41.73 80.61
CA ILE A 113 -1.25 -41.11 81.82
C ILE A 113 -2.43 -40.83 82.77
N ILE A 114 -2.39 -41.45 83.95
CA ILE A 114 -3.36 -41.22 85.01
C ILE A 114 -2.86 -40.06 85.89
N LEU A 115 -3.72 -39.07 86.12
CA LEU A 115 -3.40 -37.85 86.85
C LEU A 115 -4.25 -37.73 88.12
N ASP A 116 -3.63 -37.33 89.23
CA ASP A 116 -4.24 -37.03 90.54
C ASP A 116 -4.89 -38.22 91.25
N ARG A 117 -5.97 -38.76 90.67
CA ARG A 117 -6.76 -39.86 91.23
C ARG A 117 -6.35 -41.18 90.59
N LYS A 118 -6.13 -42.20 91.41
CA LYS A 118 -5.83 -43.55 90.91
C LYS A 118 -7.08 -44.21 90.31
N ALA A 119 -6.90 -44.98 89.24
CA ALA A 119 -7.93 -45.88 88.70
C ALA A 119 -7.70 -47.31 89.21
N ALA A 120 -8.76 -48.11 89.31
CA ALA A 120 -8.69 -49.52 89.69
C ALA A 120 -8.26 -50.42 88.51
N THR A 121 -7.14 -50.09 87.87
CA THR A 121 -6.56 -50.85 86.77
C THR A 121 -5.04 -50.66 86.68
N ASP A 122 -4.33 -51.72 86.28
CA ASP A 122 -2.90 -51.66 85.94
C ASP A 122 -2.63 -51.34 84.46
N SER A 123 -3.70 -51.12 83.67
CA SER A 123 -3.66 -50.88 82.22
C SER A 123 -3.42 -49.39 81.92
N PHE A 124 -2.27 -48.87 82.33
CA PHE A 124 -1.84 -47.50 82.05
C PHE A 124 -0.32 -47.43 81.87
N THR A 125 0.15 -46.35 81.25
CA THR A 125 1.57 -46.13 80.93
C THR A 125 2.31 -45.48 82.11
N ALA A 126 1.76 -44.40 82.65
CA ALA A 126 2.35 -43.69 83.78
C ALA A 126 1.28 -43.07 84.70
N TYR A 127 1.64 -42.86 85.96
CA TYR A 127 0.84 -42.14 86.95
C TYR A 127 1.60 -40.89 87.42
N ILE A 128 0.89 -39.76 87.52
CA ILE A 128 1.39 -38.52 88.11
C ILE A 128 0.38 -38.05 89.15
N GLY A 129 0.82 -37.82 90.38
CA GLY A 129 -0.03 -37.28 91.44
C GLY A 129 0.78 -36.88 92.65
N GLY A 130 0.20 -36.12 93.56
CA GLY A 130 0.91 -35.76 94.79
C GLY A 130 1.00 -36.93 95.77
N ASP A 131 2.04 -36.90 96.61
CA ASP A 131 2.22 -37.86 97.70
C ASP A 131 1.25 -37.54 98.86
N ASN A 132 0.02 -38.03 98.75
CA ASN A 132 -1.06 -37.77 99.71
C ASN A 132 -0.74 -38.32 101.11
N TYR A 133 -0.02 -39.43 101.21
CA TYR A 133 0.45 -39.97 102.49
C TYR A 133 1.43 -39.01 103.16
N ASN A 134 2.43 -38.53 102.43
CA ASN A 134 3.39 -37.58 102.96
C ASN A 134 2.76 -36.24 103.32
N ILE A 135 1.73 -35.79 102.60
CA ILE A 135 0.94 -34.60 102.96
C ILE A 135 0.28 -34.77 104.34
N GLY A 136 -0.41 -35.88 104.56
CA GLY A 136 -0.99 -36.18 105.87
C GLY A 136 0.07 -36.20 106.96
N LYS A 137 1.20 -36.87 106.71
CA LYS A 137 2.33 -36.96 107.63
C LYS A 137 2.90 -35.59 108.00
N LEU A 138 3.17 -34.75 107.01
CA LEU A 138 3.71 -33.40 107.21
C LEU A 138 2.72 -32.49 107.94
N ALA A 139 1.41 -32.63 107.69
CA ALA A 139 0.40 -31.88 108.41
C ALA A 139 0.43 -32.22 109.91
N ALA A 140 0.52 -33.50 110.27
CA ALA A 140 0.66 -33.93 111.66
C ALA A 140 1.96 -33.45 112.31
N GLU A 141 3.09 -33.55 111.62
CA GLU A 141 4.40 -33.09 112.10
C GLU A 141 4.40 -31.56 112.34
N TYR A 142 3.78 -30.79 111.44
CA TYR A 142 3.62 -29.34 111.61
C TYR A 142 2.73 -29.00 112.82
N ILE A 143 1.60 -29.69 113.00
CA ILE A 143 0.72 -29.50 114.16
C ILE A 143 1.46 -29.81 115.46
N ALA A 144 2.24 -30.89 115.49
CA ALA A 144 3.05 -31.26 116.64
C ALA A 144 4.06 -30.16 117.00
N GLY A 145 4.75 -29.58 116.01
CA GLY A 145 5.63 -28.43 116.21
C GLY A 145 4.90 -27.20 116.75
N GLN A 146 3.74 -26.87 116.18
CA GLN A 146 2.94 -25.69 116.57
C GLN A 146 2.32 -25.78 117.97
N LEU A 147 2.10 -26.99 118.48
CA LEU A 147 1.49 -27.24 119.80
C LEU A 147 2.49 -27.76 120.84
N GLY A 148 3.79 -27.86 120.50
CA GLY A 148 4.80 -28.43 121.41
C GLY A 148 4.51 -29.89 121.79
N GLY A 149 3.87 -30.64 120.89
CA GLY A 149 3.53 -32.05 121.07
C GLY A 149 2.31 -32.36 121.97
N LYS A 150 1.54 -31.35 122.42
CA LYS A 150 0.35 -31.54 123.26
C LYS A 150 -0.84 -30.68 122.83
N GLY A 151 -2.02 -31.29 122.64
CA GLY A 151 -3.24 -30.54 122.32
C GLY A 151 -4.34 -31.37 121.65
N ARG A 152 -5.47 -30.74 121.36
CA ARG A 152 -6.66 -31.41 120.79
C ARG A 152 -6.87 -31.03 119.34
N ILE A 153 -7.00 -32.04 118.48
CA ILE A 153 -7.09 -31.88 117.03
C ILE A 153 -8.42 -32.42 116.52
N ILE A 154 -8.99 -31.75 115.53
CA ILE A 154 -10.09 -32.27 114.71
C ILE A 154 -9.59 -32.46 113.28
N GLU A 155 -9.87 -33.61 112.69
CA GLU A 155 -9.65 -33.85 111.26
C GLU A 155 -10.95 -33.68 110.46
N VAL A 156 -10.89 -32.99 109.33
CA VAL A 156 -11.97 -32.93 108.34
C VAL A 156 -11.52 -33.62 107.06
N THR A 157 -12.13 -34.76 106.80
CA THR A 157 -11.80 -35.66 105.69
C THR A 157 -12.56 -35.32 104.42
N GLY A 158 -11.97 -35.64 103.27
CA GLY A 158 -12.61 -35.54 101.96
C GLY A 158 -13.70 -36.58 101.72
N LEU A 159 -14.04 -36.84 100.45
CA LEU A 159 -15.03 -37.86 100.09
C LEU A 159 -14.55 -39.26 100.49
N ARG A 160 -15.38 -40.01 101.23
CA ARG A 160 -15.11 -41.42 101.58
C ARG A 160 -14.88 -42.26 100.33
N GLY A 161 -13.81 -43.07 100.34
CA GLY A 161 -13.44 -43.96 99.24
C GLY A 161 -12.53 -43.34 98.18
N SER A 162 -12.23 -42.04 98.23
CA SER A 162 -11.24 -41.44 97.33
C SER A 162 -9.81 -41.66 97.84
N SER A 163 -8.88 -42.00 96.94
CA SER A 163 -7.48 -42.28 97.30
C SER A 163 -6.79 -41.14 98.07
N PRO A 164 -6.99 -39.84 97.75
CA PRO A 164 -6.38 -38.75 98.53
C PRO A 164 -6.87 -38.72 99.97
N THR A 165 -8.17 -38.95 100.21
CA THR A 165 -8.74 -38.99 101.58
C THR A 165 -8.08 -40.08 102.41
N ILE A 166 -7.98 -41.30 101.85
CA ILE A 166 -7.45 -42.48 102.55
C ILE A 166 -5.97 -42.27 102.87
N GLU A 167 -5.17 -41.87 101.89
CA GLU A 167 -3.74 -41.71 102.04
C GLU A 167 -3.39 -40.54 102.98
N ARG A 168 -4.06 -39.38 102.87
CA ARG A 168 -3.87 -38.24 103.79
C ARG A 168 -4.23 -38.61 105.22
N HIS A 169 -5.37 -39.28 105.42
CA HIS A 169 -5.80 -39.75 106.74
C HIS A 169 -4.78 -40.72 107.34
N GLN A 170 -4.33 -41.72 106.57
CA GLN A 170 -3.36 -42.71 107.04
C GLN A 170 -2.03 -42.06 107.43
N GLY A 171 -1.46 -41.21 106.55
CA GLY A 171 -0.20 -40.53 106.84
C GLY A 171 -0.29 -39.60 108.05
N PHE A 172 -1.43 -38.93 108.21
CA PHE A 172 -1.72 -38.07 109.37
C PHE A 172 -1.75 -38.89 110.66
N HIS A 173 -2.50 -39.99 110.67
CA HIS A 173 -2.60 -40.88 111.82
C HIS A 173 -1.26 -41.55 112.19
N ASP A 174 -0.54 -42.10 111.21
CA ASP A 174 0.75 -42.76 111.43
C ASP A 174 1.78 -41.79 112.05
N ALA A 175 1.72 -40.52 111.64
CA ALA A 175 2.58 -39.49 112.21
C ALA A 175 2.19 -39.09 113.63
N LEU A 176 0.90 -39.04 113.96
CA LEU A 176 0.40 -38.71 115.31
C LEU A 176 0.81 -39.75 116.36
N VAL A 177 1.01 -41.02 115.98
CA VAL A 177 1.50 -42.08 116.91
C VAL A 177 2.82 -41.68 117.60
N ARG A 178 3.66 -40.87 116.94
CA ARG A 178 4.92 -40.37 117.51
C ARG A 178 4.73 -39.28 118.58
N TYR A 179 3.51 -38.75 118.75
CA TYR A 179 3.19 -37.63 119.64
C TYR A 179 1.99 -37.96 120.54
N PRO A 180 2.17 -38.75 121.62
CA PRO A 180 1.06 -39.24 122.45
C PRO A 180 0.28 -38.13 123.19
N GLY A 181 0.84 -36.91 123.26
CA GLY A 181 0.16 -35.75 123.84
C GLY A 181 -0.82 -35.06 122.89
N LEU A 182 -0.82 -35.40 121.60
CA LEU A 182 -1.81 -34.94 120.63
C LEU A 182 -2.98 -35.92 120.59
N HIS A 183 -4.18 -35.40 120.79
CA HIS A 183 -5.40 -36.20 120.79
C HIS A 183 -6.31 -35.77 119.64
N LEU A 184 -6.56 -36.69 118.71
CA LEU A 184 -7.62 -36.53 117.72
C LEU A 184 -8.97 -36.74 118.41
N ILE A 185 -9.72 -35.66 118.63
CA ILE A 185 -10.97 -35.68 119.41
C ILE A 185 -12.23 -35.89 118.55
N ALA A 186 -12.15 -35.63 117.24
CA ALA A 186 -13.21 -35.92 116.29
C ALA A 186 -12.67 -35.98 114.85
N THR A 187 -13.33 -36.78 114.01
CA THR A 187 -13.12 -36.84 112.56
C THR A 187 -14.44 -36.54 111.87
N LEU A 188 -14.48 -35.47 111.07
CA LEU A 188 -15.65 -35.03 110.32
C LEU A 188 -15.46 -35.39 108.84
N GLU A 189 -16.57 -35.55 108.12
CA GLU A 189 -16.54 -35.70 106.66
C GLU A 189 -17.08 -34.42 106.01
N GLY A 190 -16.22 -33.74 105.27
CA GLY A 190 -16.57 -32.54 104.51
C GLY A 190 -16.81 -32.79 103.02
N SER A 191 -16.48 -33.98 102.52
CA SER A 191 -16.61 -34.38 101.10
C SER A 191 -16.03 -33.35 100.11
N TRP A 192 -14.89 -32.73 100.45
CA TRP A 192 -14.17 -31.71 99.69
C TRP A 192 -14.83 -30.32 99.57
N VAL A 193 -16.02 -30.12 100.13
CA VAL A 193 -16.82 -28.89 99.93
C VAL A 193 -17.14 -28.16 101.24
N ALA A 194 -17.24 -26.83 101.15
CA ALA A 194 -17.44 -25.98 102.33
C ALA A 194 -18.80 -26.21 102.99
N ASP A 195 -19.89 -26.34 102.23
CA ASP A 195 -21.25 -26.44 102.77
C ASP A 195 -21.46 -27.71 103.61
N LYS A 196 -21.02 -28.86 103.09
CA LYS A 196 -21.07 -30.13 103.84
C LYS A 196 -20.18 -30.09 105.07
N THR A 197 -19.02 -29.43 104.96
CA THR A 197 -18.12 -29.22 106.09
C THR A 197 -18.79 -28.41 107.22
N GLN A 198 -19.51 -27.33 106.88
CA GLN A 198 -20.24 -26.54 107.86
C GLN A 198 -21.41 -27.32 108.49
N ALA A 199 -22.10 -28.16 107.70
CA ALA A 199 -23.14 -29.04 108.22
C ALA A 199 -22.57 -30.09 109.19
N ALA A 200 -21.43 -30.70 108.87
CA ALA A 200 -20.74 -31.64 109.74
C ALA A 200 -20.20 -30.96 111.02
N ALA A 201 -19.71 -29.72 110.90
CA ALA A 201 -19.27 -28.90 112.03
C ALA A 201 -20.40 -28.65 113.04
N ALA A 202 -21.62 -28.41 112.54
CA ALA A 202 -22.79 -28.19 113.37
C ALA A 202 -23.17 -29.39 114.26
N GLN A 203 -22.83 -30.61 113.84
CA GLN A 203 -23.07 -31.83 114.61
C GLN A 203 -22.00 -32.06 115.70
N HIS A 204 -20.89 -31.31 115.68
CA HIS A 204 -19.71 -31.51 116.54
C HIS A 204 -19.30 -30.24 117.32
N ASP A 205 -20.25 -29.33 117.63
CA ASP A 205 -19.97 -28.03 118.28
C ASP A 205 -19.23 -28.17 119.63
N SER A 206 -19.53 -29.23 120.39
CA SER A 206 -18.87 -29.51 121.68
C SER A 206 -17.39 -29.87 121.52
N ALA A 207 -17.04 -30.64 120.49
CA ALA A 207 -15.66 -30.98 120.16
C ALA A 207 -14.92 -29.75 119.62
N LEU A 208 -15.57 -28.92 118.80
CA LEU A 208 -14.97 -27.71 118.23
C LEU A 208 -14.57 -26.67 119.28
N ARG A 209 -15.37 -26.51 120.35
CA ARG A 209 -15.03 -25.64 121.49
C ARG A 209 -13.75 -26.06 122.22
N GLN A 210 -13.37 -27.33 122.11
CA GLN A 210 -12.22 -27.92 122.77
C GLN A 210 -11.01 -28.07 121.84
N ALA A 211 -11.18 -27.86 120.53
CA ALA A 211 -10.14 -28.08 119.54
C ALA A 211 -9.14 -26.90 119.53
N ASP A 212 -7.86 -27.21 119.68
CA ASP A 212 -6.78 -26.24 119.49
C ASP A 212 -6.49 -26.06 117.98
N VAL A 213 -6.61 -27.13 117.18
CA VAL A 213 -6.34 -27.13 115.74
C VAL A 213 -7.38 -27.96 114.98
N VAL A 214 -7.79 -27.47 113.80
CA VAL A 214 -8.54 -28.20 112.79
C VAL A 214 -7.63 -28.44 111.59
N PHE A 215 -7.37 -29.70 111.28
CA PHE A 215 -6.75 -30.11 110.03
C PHE A 215 -7.84 -30.51 109.04
N ALA A 216 -7.99 -29.75 107.96
CA ALA A 216 -8.89 -30.12 106.88
C ALA A 216 -8.07 -30.58 105.68
N GLN A 217 -8.50 -31.68 105.07
CA GLN A 217 -7.77 -32.29 103.97
C GLN A 217 -7.81 -31.48 102.67
N ASN A 218 -8.51 -30.33 102.61
CA ASN A 218 -8.31 -29.32 101.58
C ASN A 218 -8.61 -27.90 102.12
N ASP A 219 -8.23 -26.87 101.37
CA ASP A 219 -8.38 -25.46 101.78
C ASP A 219 -9.84 -25.00 101.79
N VAL A 220 -10.68 -25.53 100.90
CA VAL A 220 -12.11 -25.23 100.83
C VAL A 220 -12.83 -25.65 102.12
N MET A 221 -12.56 -26.87 102.60
CA MET A 221 -13.08 -27.37 103.86
C MET A 221 -12.47 -26.62 105.05
N ALA A 222 -11.16 -26.30 105.01
CA ALA A 222 -10.50 -25.51 106.05
C ALA A 222 -11.16 -24.13 106.21
N TYR A 223 -11.45 -23.46 105.10
CA TYR A 223 -12.15 -22.18 105.08
C TYR A 223 -13.61 -22.31 105.52
N GLY A 224 -14.30 -23.38 105.13
CA GLY A 224 -15.63 -23.73 105.61
C GLY A 224 -15.69 -23.82 107.15
N MET A 225 -14.73 -24.54 107.75
CA MET A 225 -14.57 -24.67 109.20
C MET A 225 -14.26 -23.33 109.87
N TYR A 226 -13.35 -22.53 109.28
CA TYR A 226 -13.04 -21.20 109.78
C TYR A 226 -14.30 -20.32 109.84
N ARG A 227 -15.07 -20.24 108.75
CA ARG A 227 -16.31 -19.45 108.69
C ARG A 227 -17.32 -19.90 109.74
N TYR A 228 -17.51 -21.21 109.90
CA TYR A 228 -18.39 -21.76 110.92
C TYR A 228 -17.96 -21.35 112.34
N CYS A 229 -16.69 -21.58 112.67
CA CYS A 229 -16.14 -21.27 113.99
C CYS A 229 -16.23 -19.77 114.31
N ARG A 230 -15.89 -18.90 113.35
CA ARG A 230 -16.00 -17.44 113.53
C ARG A 230 -17.46 -16.98 113.72
N ALA A 231 -18.40 -17.55 112.98
CA ALA A 231 -19.83 -17.26 113.16
C ALA A 231 -20.36 -17.68 114.54
N LYS A 232 -19.74 -18.68 115.18
CA LYS A 232 -20.06 -19.14 116.54
C LYS A 232 -19.23 -18.47 117.65
N GLY A 233 -18.38 -17.49 117.32
CA GLY A 233 -17.52 -16.79 118.27
C GLY A 233 -16.31 -17.62 118.76
N LEU A 234 -15.99 -18.74 118.11
CA LEU A 234 -14.83 -19.56 118.44
C LEU A 234 -13.58 -18.96 117.78
N THR A 235 -12.70 -18.34 118.58
CA THR A 235 -11.56 -17.58 118.06
C THR A 235 -10.19 -18.22 118.24
N ARG A 236 -10.09 -19.20 119.15
CA ARG A 236 -8.83 -19.83 119.57
C ARG A 236 -8.31 -20.90 118.61
N THR A 237 -9.20 -21.55 117.87
CA THR A 237 -8.87 -22.67 116.98
C THR A 237 -8.09 -22.20 115.75
N ARG A 238 -7.00 -22.91 115.44
CA ARG A 238 -6.19 -22.72 114.23
C ARG A 238 -6.64 -23.67 113.13
N PHE A 239 -6.51 -23.26 111.87
CA PHE A 239 -6.97 -24.04 110.71
C PHE A 239 -5.79 -24.34 109.79
N ILE A 240 -5.63 -25.60 109.41
CA ILE A 240 -4.63 -26.06 108.45
C ILE A 240 -5.36 -26.72 107.29
N GLY A 241 -5.02 -26.29 106.08
CA GLY A 241 -5.57 -26.83 104.84
C GLY A 241 -4.53 -27.58 104.01
N VAL A 242 -4.97 -27.99 102.83
CA VAL A 242 -4.17 -28.63 101.78
C VAL A 242 -4.69 -28.08 100.45
N ASP A 243 -3.80 -27.91 99.47
CA ASP A 243 -3.99 -27.46 98.09
C ASP A 243 -3.03 -26.30 97.84
N ALA A 244 -3.07 -25.29 98.70
CA ALA A 244 -2.33 -24.04 98.58
C ALA A 244 -2.47 -23.41 97.18
N SER A 245 -3.71 -23.33 96.71
CA SER A 245 -4.04 -22.75 95.42
C SER A 245 -3.58 -21.27 95.31
N PRO A 246 -3.06 -20.84 94.15
CA PRO A 246 -2.59 -19.48 93.93
C PRO A 246 -3.71 -18.48 93.59
N TYR A 247 -4.97 -18.94 93.48
CA TYR A 247 -6.10 -18.08 93.13
C TYR A 247 -6.52 -17.13 94.28
N PRO A 248 -7.15 -15.98 93.98
CA PRO A 248 -7.71 -15.09 95.00
C PRO A 248 -8.69 -15.82 95.91
N ASP A 249 -8.71 -15.47 97.20
CA ASP A 249 -9.53 -16.12 98.24
C ASP A 249 -9.32 -17.64 98.41
N ALA A 250 -8.24 -18.20 97.85
CA ALA A 250 -7.85 -19.60 97.98
C ALA A 250 -6.60 -19.78 98.87
N GLY A 251 -6.11 -21.01 99.01
CA GLY A 251 -5.09 -21.43 99.98
C GLY A 251 -3.98 -20.44 100.32
N ILE A 252 -3.21 -19.98 99.33
CA ILE A 252 -2.08 -19.07 99.57
C ILE A 252 -2.55 -17.70 100.07
N ASP A 253 -3.64 -17.16 99.52
CA ASP A 253 -4.21 -15.90 99.98
C ASP A 253 -4.83 -16.03 101.38
N LEU A 254 -5.47 -17.16 101.68
CA LEU A 254 -6.03 -17.45 103.00
C LEU A 254 -4.92 -17.55 104.07
N VAL A 255 -3.76 -18.14 103.75
CA VAL A 255 -2.59 -18.13 104.65
C VAL A 255 -2.00 -16.72 104.77
N SER A 256 -1.91 -15.97 103.66
CA SER A 256 -1.41 -14.59 103.64
C SER A 256 -2.26 -13.65 104.50
N ARG A 257 -3.59 -13.87 104.55
CA ARG A 257 -4.55 -13.12 105.36
C ARG A 257 -4.68 -13.65 106.80
N ARG A 258 -3.87 -14.64 107.18
CA ARG A 258 -3.89 -15.32 108.48
C ARG A 258 -5.25 -15.97 108.83
N ILE A 259 -6.04 -16.31 107.81
CA ILE A 259 -7.28 -17.07 107.96
C ILE A 259 -6.92 -18.55 108.21
N LEU A 260 -6.01 -19.09 107.39
CA LEU A 260 -5.35 -20.37 107.62
C LEU A 260 -3.98 -20.16 108.28
N SER A 261 -3.61 -21.04 109.20
CA SER A 261 -2.29 -21.04 109.85
C SER A 261 -1.22 -21.66 108.96
N ALA A 262 -1.60 -22.64 108.14
CA ALA A 262 -0.79 -23.18 107.07
C ALA A 262 -1.68 -23.86 106.03
N SER A 263 -1.15 -24.06 104.84
CA SER A 263 -1.69 -24.96 103.83
C SER A 263 -0.56 -25.78 103.21
N LEU A 264 -0.77 -27.06 102.98
CA LEU A 264 0.20 -27.91 102.28
C LEU A 264 -0.05 -27.84 100.77
N LEU A 265 0.97 -27.43 100.01
CA LEU A 265 0.91 -27.36 98.55
C LEU A 265 0.64 -28.75 97.98
N TYR A 266 -0.51 -28.89 97.30
CA TYR A 266 -0.79 -30.07 96.49
C TYR A 266 -0.55 -29.70 95.03
N PRO A 267 0.60 -30.09 94.45
CA PRO A 267 0.92 -29.71 93.08
C PRO A 267 -0.06 -30.33 92.08
N SER A 268 -0.52 -29.55 91.11
CA SER A 268 -1.47 -30.00 90.10
C SER A 268 -0.88 -31.00 89.10
N GLY A 269 0.43 -30.97 88.86
CA GLY A 269 1.06 -31.89 87.91
C GLY A 269 0.76 -31.59 86.44
N GLY A 270 0.17 -30.43 86.13
CA GLY A 270 -0.25 -30.11 84.76
C GLY A 270 0.95 -29.97 83.82
N LYS A 271 2.02 -29.33 84.30
CA LYS A 271 3.28 -29.21 83.56
C LYS A 271 3.90 -30.58 83.29
N GLU A 272 4.06 -31.39 84.33
CA GLU A 272 4.68 -32.71 84.27
C GLU A 272 3.89 -33.66 83.37
N ALA A 273 2.56 -33.53 83.32
CA ALA A 273 1.72 -34.31 82.42
C ALA A 273 2.00 -34.06 80.95
N ILE A 274 2.14 -32.79 80.53
CA ILE A 274 2.47 -32.46 79.14
C ILE A 274 3.91 -32.84 78.80
N SER A 275 4.86 -32.54 79.68
CA SER A 275 6.27 -32.90 79.48
C SER A 275 6.45 -34.43 79.38
N MET A 276 5.76 -35.21 80.22
CA MET A 276 5.79 -36.68 80.14
C MET A 276 5.08 -37.20 78.89
N ALA A 277 3.97 -36.59 78.49
CA ALA A 277 3.30 -36.94 77.24
C ALA A 277 4.24 -36.72 76.03
N ALA A 278 4.97 -35.61 76.02
CA ALA A 278 5.96 -35.33 75.00
C ALA A 278 7.09 -36.37 74.96
N ASP A 279 7.61 -36.76 76.14
CA ASP A 279 8.63 -37.79 76.25
C ASP A 279 8.14 -39.16 75.77
N ILE A 280 6.92 -39.55 76.12
CA ILE A 280 6.30 -40.81 75.66
C ILE A 280 6.11 -40.80 74.13
N LEU A 281 5.57 -39.72 73.57
CA LEU A 281 5.33 -39.57 72.13
C LEU A 281 6.65 -39.52 71.33
N ALA A 282 7.72 -39.02 71.94
CA ALA A 282 9.09 -39.06 71.40
C ALA A 282 9.79 -40.43 71.57
N GLY A 283 9.12 -41.42 72.17
CA GLY A 283 9.66 -42.76 72.39
C GLY A 283 10.67 -42.88 73.53
N LYS A 284 10.75 -41.89 74.43
CA LYS A 284 11.62 -41.95 75.60
C LYS A 284 11.00 -42.83 76.69
N LYS A 285 11.84 -43.44 77.52
CA LYS A 285 11.40 -44.20 78.69
C LYS A 285 11.04 -43.25 79.82
N VAL A 286 9.85 -43.40 80.39
CA VAL A 286 9.35 -42.61 81.52
C VAL A 286 9.10 -43.50 82.76
N PRO A 287 9.22 -42.96 83.99
CA PRO A 287 8.84 -43.69 85.19
C PRO A 287 7.36 -44.06 85.21
N ARG A 288 7.02 -45.27 85.67
CA ARG A 288 5.62 -45.74 85.77
C ARG A 288 4.81 -44.94 86.80
N SER A 289 5.46 -44.38 87.82
CA SER A 289 4.84 -43.57 88.87
C SER A 289 5.74 -42.39 89.21
N THR A 290 5.18 -41.18 89.17
CA THR A 290 5.84 -39.93 89.53
C THR A 290 5.05 -39.26 90.64
N LEU A 291 5.60 -39.28 91.85
CA LEU A 291 5.01 -38.63 93.01
C LEU A 291 5.53 -37.19 93.13
N LEU A 292 4.62 -36.24 93.03
CA LEU A 292 4.94 -34.82 93.14
C LEU A 292 5.11 -34.43 94.60
N GLN A 293 6.17 -33.69 94.89
CA GLN A 293 6.51 -33.28 96.24
C GLN A 293 5.61 -32.15 96.73
N THR A 294 5.25 -32.19 98.01
CA THR A 294 4.49 -31.15 98.69
C THR A 294 5.42 -30.21 99.44
N VAL A 295 4.99 -28.96 99.62
CA VAL A 295 5.68 -27.95 100.42
C VAL A 295 4.67 -27.37 101.42
N LEU A 296 5.05 -27.27 102.68
CA LEU A 296 4.25 -26.57 103.69
C LEU A 296 4.34 -25.05 103.46
N ILE A 297 3.20 -24.39 103.36
CA ILE A 297 3.11 -22.93 103.22
C ILE A 297 2.48 -22.34 104.48
N ASP A 298 3.22 -21.50 105.19
CA ASP A 298 2.79 -20.84 106.42
C ASP A 298 3.20 -19.36 106.42
N SER A 299 3.01 -18.68 107.55
CA SER A 299 3.36 -17.26 107.68
C SER A 299 4.84 -16.93 107.43
N SER A 300 5.76 -17.90 107.53
CA SER A 300 7.20 -17.69 107.33
C SER A 300 7.59 -17.63 105.85
N ASN A 301 6.87 -18.32 104.96
CA ASN A 301 7.24 -18.43 103.54
C ASN A 301 6.15 -17.94 102.55
N VAL A 302 4.90 -17.71 103.00
CA VAL A 302 3.78 -17.31 102.12
C VAL A 302 4.07 -16.04 101.32
N LYS A 303 4.79 -15.08 101.89
CA LYS A 303 5.19 -13.84 101.20
C LYS A 303 6.14 -14.14 100.03
N LEU A 304 7.10 -15.03 100.22
CA LEU A 304 8.03 -15.45 99.16
C LEU A 304 7.28 -16.22 98.07
N MET A 305 6.38 -17.13 98.44
CA MET A 305 5.55 -17.89 97.51
C MET A 305 4.68 -16.97 96.65
N ARG A 306 4.04 -15.95 97.26
CA ARG A 306 3.24 -14.96 96.53
C ARG A 306 4.07 -14.18 95.53
N LEU A 307 5.27 -13.70 95.92
CA LEU A 307 6.18 -13.01 95.01
C LEU A 307 6.61 -13.88 93.82
N GLN A 308 6.81 -15.18 94.04
CA GLN A 308 7.12 -16.12 92.95
C GLN A 308 5.94 -16.30 92.00
N ILE A 309 4.71 -16.44 92.51
CA ILE A 309 3.50 -16.55 91.70
C ILE A 309 3.28 -15.28 90.87
N ASP A 310 3.39 -14.11 91.49
CA ASP A 310 3.25 -12.82 90.80
C ASP A 310 4.30 -12.68 89.68
N LYS A 311 5.55 -13.09 89.95
CA LYS A 311 6.61 -13.08 88.95
C LYS A 311 6.33 -14.03 87.78
N ILE A 312 5.83 -15.23 88.08
CA ILE A 312 5.46 -16.25 87.10
C ILE A 312 4.30 -15.73 86.22
N GLN A 313 3.27 -15.13 86.81
CA GLN A 313 2.15 -14.54 86.05
C GLN A 313 2.61 -13.39 85.15
N ALA A 314 3.47 -12.49 85.64
CA ALA A 314 4.03 -11.41 84.85
C ALA A 314 4.87 -11.93 83.66
N GLN A 315 5.62 -13.02 83.84
CA GLN A 315 6.36 -13.65 82.75
C GLN A 315 5.44 -14.22 81.67
N HIS A 316 4.30 -14.83 82.03
CA HIS A 316 3.36 -15.37 81.03
C HIS A 316 2.74 -14.27 80.18
N GLN A 317 2.35 -13.15 80.80
CA GLN A 317 1.83 -12.00 80.08
C GLN A 317 2.87 -11.43 79.09
N GLU A 318 4.15 -11.40 79.47
CA GLU A 318 5.22 -10.97 78.57
C GLU A 318 5.42 -11.97 77.41
N ILE A 319 5.31 -13.28 77.66
CA ILE A 319 5.39 -14.31 76.61
C ILE A 319 4.23 -14.16 75.61
N GLU A 320 2.99 -13.97 76.09
CA GLU A 320 1.81 -13.74 75.23
C GLU A 320 1.99 -12.50 74.35
N LYS A 321 2.54 -11.42 74.92
CA LYS A 321 2.88 -10.21 74.18
C LYS A 321 3.99 -10.43 73.16
N GLN A 322 5.02 -11.21 73.49
CA GLN A 322 6.08 -11.55 72.53
C GLN A 322 5.54 -12.38 71.36
N GLN A 323 4.59 -13.29 71.60
CA GLN A 323 3.96 -14.05 70.53
C GLN A 323 3.16 -13.17 69.57
N SER A 324 2.38 -12.21 70.09
CA SER A 324 1.62 -11.31 69.22
C SER A 324 2.55 -10.47 68.35
N LEU A 325 3.65 -9.98 68.91
CA LEU A 325 4.70 -9.26 68.17
C LEU A 325 5.38 -10.14 67.13
N LEU A 326 5.73 -11.39 67.46
CA LEU A 326 6.32 -12.33 66.51
C LEU A 326 5.37 -12.67 65.37
N GLN A 327 4.07 -12.79 65.65
CA GLN A 327 3.05 -13.06 64.65
C GLN A 327 2.88 -11.86 63.70
N GLU A 328 2.87 -10.64 64.24
CA GLU A 328 2.86 -9.40 63.46
C GLU A 328 4.12 -9.30 62.58
N GLN A 329 5.31 -9.54 63.16
CA GLN A 329 6.57 -9.54 62.42
C GLN A 329 6.59 -10.59 61.30
N ARG A 330 6.03 -11.78 61.56
CA ARG A 330 5.92 -12.85 60.55
C ARG A 330 4.99 -12.45 59.41
N SER A 331 3.86 -11.79 59.71
CA SER A 331 2.96 -11.24 58.69
C SER A 331 3.67 -10.20 57.84
N LEU A 332 4.35 -9.22 58.46
CA LEU A 332 5.10 -8.18 57.76
C LEU A 332 6.20 -8.78 56.87
N TYR A 333 6.92 -9.79 57.36
CA TYR A 333 7.94 -10.49 56.58
C TYR A 333 7.33 -11.22 55.38
N GLN A 334 6.18 -11.89 55.55
CA GLN A 334 5.46 -12.53 54.44
C GLN A 334 5.05 -11.50 53.39
N ASP A 335 4.50 -10.36 53.80
CA ASP A 335 4.10 -9.28 52.90
C ASP A 335 5.29 -8.71 52.10
N GLN A 336 6.42 -8.47 52.78
CA GLN A 336 7.66 -8.04 52.13
C GLN A 336 8.15 -9.08 51.11
N GLN A 337 8.09 -10.37 51.47
CA GLN A 337 8.50 -11.45 50.58
C GLN A 337 7.57 -11.55 49.35
N HIS A 338 6.25 -11.33 49.53
CA HIS A 338 5.30 -11.26 48.42
C HIS A 338 5.58 -10.09 47.49
N LEU A 339 5.82 -8.90 48.05
CA LEU A 339 6.15 -7.70 47.27
C LEU A 339 7.44 -7.89 46.48
N LEU A 340 8.50 -8.43 47.10
CA LEU A 340 9.76 -8.71 46.43
C LEU A 340 9.59 -9.68 45.26
N ARG A 341 8.75 -10.72 45.42
CA ARG A 341 8.43 -11.66 44.33
C ARG A 341 7.71 -10.97 43.18
N ILE A 342 6.74 -10.09 43.46
CA ILE A 342 6.02 -9.32 42.42
C ILE A 342 6.99 -8.40 41.66
N VAL A 343 7.88 -7.72 42.36
CA VAL A 343 8.90 -6.86 41.73
C VAL A 343 9.87 -7.69 40.86
N ALA A 344 10.33 -8.84 41.35
CA ALA A 344 11.22 -9.71 40.59
C ALA A 344 10.53 -10.28 39.33
N THR A 345 9.28 -10.71 39.41
CA THR A 345 8.53 -11.24 38.26
C THR A 345 8.26 -10.16 37.22
N THR A 346 7.88 -8.95 37.64
CA THR A 346 7.65 -7.81 36.71
C THR A 346 8.93 -7.38 36.00
N LEU A 347 10.08 -7.33 36.69
CA LEU A 347 11.38 -7.05 36.07
C LEU A 347 11.79 -8.11 35.05
N CYS A 348 11.58 -9.40 35.36
CA CYS A 348 11.84 -10.48 34.42
C CYS A 348 10.98 -10.36 33.14
N ILE A 349 9.69 -10.02 33.27
CA ILE A 349 8.79 -9.80 32.14
C ILE A 349 9.27 -8.60 31.29
N ALA A 350 9.61 -7.47 31.93
CA ALA A 350 10.10 -6.28 31.23
C ALA A 350 11.39 -6.55 30.44
N PHE A 351 12.33 -7.31 31.03
CA PHE A 351 13.56 -7.72 30.37
C PHE A 351 13.30 -8.60 29.15
N LEU A 352 12.38 -9.57 29.27
CA LEU A 352 11.99 -10.49 28.19
C LEU A 352 11.33 -9.73 27.02
N LEU A 353 10.44 -8.77 27.33
CA LEU A 353 9.85 -7.86 26.35
C LEU A 353 10.91 -7.00 25.65
N GLY A 354 11.91 -6.51 26.39
CA GLY A 354 13.05 -5.78 25.83
C GLY A 354 13.85 -6.61 24.83
N ILE A 355 14.10 -7.89 25.11
CA ILE A 355 14.77 -8.81 24.19
C ILE A 355 13.93 -9.02 22.92
N VAL A 356 12.62 -9.26 23.06
CA VAL A 356 11.72 -9.44 21.91
C VAL A 356 11.71 -8.18 21.03
N LEU A 357 11.59 -7.00 21.64
CA LEU A 357 11.63 -5.71 20.94
C LEU A 357 12.94 -5.52 20.19
N PHE A 358 14.08 -5.87 20.80
CA PHE A 358 15.39 -5.82 20.15
C PHE A 358 15.46 -6.71 18.90
N PHE A 359 14.95 -7.94 18.96
CA PHE A 359 14.90 -8.83 17.79
C PHE A 359 13.98 -8.31 16.68
N ILE A 360 12.82 -7.76 17.04
CA ILE A 360 11.89 -7.14 16.07
C ILE A 360 12.57 -5.97 15.36
N LEU A 361 13.19 -5.05 16.10
CA LEU A 361 13.90 -3.90 15.53
C LEU A 361 15.04 -4.32 14.62
N ARG A 362 15.82 -5.34 15.02
CA ARG A 362 16.92 -5.87 14.19
C ARG A 362 16.40 -6.51 12.91
N THR A 363 15.28 -7.22 12.96
CA THR A 363 14.67 -7.87 11.80
C THR A 363 14.08 -6.84 10.84
N ASN A 364 13.34 -5.85 11.35
CA ASN A 364 12.82 -4.74 10.56
C ASN A 364 13.92 -3.96 9.85
N ARG A 365 15.05 -3.69 10.53
CA ARG A 365 16.21 -3.04 9.89
C ARG A 365 16.76 -3.87 8.72
N ARG A 366 16.85 -5.20 8.86
CA ARG A 366 17.29 -6.10 7.78
C ARG A 366 16.32 -6.10 6.59
N ILE A 367 15.02 -6.24 6.87
CA ILE A 367 13.97 -6.23 5.84
C ILE A 367 13.97 -4.90 5.08
N ASN A 368 14.03 -3.77 5.79
CA ASN A 368 14.07 -2.45 5.15
C ASN A 368 15.32 -2.28 4.29
N HIS A 369 16.46 -2.84 4.69
CA HIS A 369 17.67 -2.80 3.88
C HIS A 369 17.53 -3.64 2.60
N GLN A 370 16.95 -4.84 2.70
CA GLN A 370 16.66 -5.69 1.54
C GLN A 370 15.65 -5.05 0.59
N LEU A 371 14.58 -4.46 1.12
CA LEU A 371 13.59 -3.72 0.32
C LEU A 371 14.21 -2.54 -0.42
N LYS A 372 15.15 -1.83 0.22
CA LYS A 372 15.88 -0.74 -0.43
C LYS A 372 16.73 -1.26 -1.60
N GLN A 373 17.47 -2.35 -1.40
CA GLN A 373 18.26 -2.98 -2.46
C GLN A 373 17.38 -3.43 -3.63
N GLN A 374 16.26 -4.11 -3.36
CA GLN A 374 15.32 -4.54 -4.40
C GLN A 374 14.71 -3.34 -5.15
N ARG A 375 14.36 -2.26 -4.44
CA ARG A 375 13.85 -1.05 -5.08
C ARG A 375 14.87 -0.43 -6.02
N ASP A 376 16.12 -0.36 -5.61
CA ASP A 376 17.20 0.22 -6.41
C ASP A 376 17.51 -0.67 -7.64
N GLU A 377 17.48 -2.00 -7.50
CA GLU A 377 17.59 -2.95 -8.62
C GLU A 377 16.43 -2.81 -9.62
N ILE A 378 15.19 -2.72 -9.14
CA ILE A 378 13.99 -2.53 -9.99
C ILE A 378 14.07 -1.21 -10.76
N LEU A 379 14.51 -0.13 -10.10
CA LEU A 379 14.69 1.17 -10.76
C LEU A 379 15.74 1.07 -11.87
N GLN A 380 16.88 0.42 -11.62
CA GLN A 380 17.90 0.20 -12.65
C GLN A 380 17.39 -0.66 -13.81
N GLN A 381 16.60 -1.70 -13.55
CA GLN A 381 16.00 -2.52 -14.60
C GLN A 381 15.00 -1.71 -15.44
N ARG A 382 14.17 -0.90 -14.79
CA ARG A 382 13.21 -0.02 -15.48
C ARG A 382 13.93 0.98 -16.38
N ASP A 383 14.98 1.64 -15.87
CA ASP A 383 15.70 2.65 -16.63
C ASP A 383 16.45 2.02 -17.82
N ARG A 384 17.02 0.82 -17.66
CA ARG A 384 17.57 0.04 -18.78
C ARG A 384 16.51 -0.36 -19.81
N LEU A 385 15.32 -0.76 -19.37
CA LEU A 385 14.22 -1.08 -20.28
C LEU A 385 13.82 0.15 -21.10
N VAL A 386 13.66 1.30 -20.45
CA VAL A 386 13.34 2.57 -21.14
C VAL A 386 14.41 2.90 -22.18
N GLU A 387 15.69 2.80 -21.82
CA GLU A 387 16.80 3.05 -22.75
C GLU A 387 16.80 2.07 -23.93
N MET A 388 16.59 0.78 -23.68
CA MET A 388 16.54 -0.26 -24.72
C MET A 388 15.35 -0.05 -25.67
N THR A 389 14.18 0.32 -25.13
CA THR A 389 13.00 0.63 -25.95
C THR A 389 13.22 1.87 -26.81
N ALA A 390 13.87 2.91 -26.26
CA ALA A 390 14.22 4.10 -27.03
C ALA A 390 15.20 3.76 -28.17
N LYS A 391 16.23 2.97 -27.90
CA LYS A 391 17.19 2.50 -28.92
C LYS A 391 16.54 1.61 -30.00
N ALA A 392 15.63 0.74 -29.61
CA ALA A 392 14.90 -0.10 -30.56
C ALA A 392 13.98 0.73 -31.46
N GLN A 393 13.30 1.73 -30.89
CA GLN A 393 12.48 2.67 -31.64
C GLN A 393 13.33 3.50 -32.60
N GLU A 394 14.44 4.06 -32.12
CA GLU A 394 15.40 4.82 -32.92
C GLU A 394 15.97 3.98 -34.07
N ALA A 395 16.33 2.72 -33.83
CA ALA A 395 16.81 1.82 -34.87
C ALA A 395 15.73 1.51 -35.92
N THR A 396 14.48 1.38 -35.50
CA THR A 396 13.34 1.14 -36.40
C THR A 396 13.06 2.37 -37.27
N GLU A 397 13.08 3.56 -36.68
CA GLU A 397 12.90 4.84 -37.38
C GLU A 397 14.07 5.11 -38.35
N ALA A 398 15.31 4.87 -37.93
CA ALA A 398 16.49 5.00 -38.77
C ALA A 398 16.44 4.05 -39.98
N LYS A 399 16.00 2.79 -39.77
CA LYS A 399 15.80 1.82 -40.84
C LYS A 399 14.73 2.29 -41.84
N PHE A 400 13.65 2.91 -41.36
CA PHE A 400 12.60 3.48 -42.22
C PHE A 400 13.09 4.68 -43.03
N ALA A 401 13.80 5.61 -42.37
CA ALA A 401 14.38 6.78 -43.02
C ALA A 401 15.35 6.34 -44.15
N PHE A 402 16.17 5.32 -43.89
CA PHE A 402 17.06 4.73 -44.89
C PHE A 402 16.31 4.25 -46.14
N PHE A 403 15.24 3.45 -46.01
CA PHE A 403 14.49 2.96 -47.18
C PHE A 403 13.74 4.06 -47.93
N THR A 404 13.25 5.07 -47.22
CA THR A 404 12.58 6.23 -47.84
C THR A 404 13.57 7.02 -48.69
N ASN A 405 14.75 7.29 -48.15
CA ASN A 405 15.82 8.01 -48.85
C ASN A 405 16.38 7.20 -50.03
N VAL A 406 16.63 5.90 -49.85
CA VAL A 406 17.11 5.03 -50.94
C VAL A 406 16.11 5.01 -52.11
N SER A 407 14.81 5.01 -51.82
CA SER A 407 13.80 5.02 -52.87
C SER A 407 13.73 6.36 -53.61
N HIS A 408 14.04 7.46 -52.93
CA HIS A 408 14.24 8.76 -53.55
C HIS A 408 15.45 8.72 -54.50
N GLU A 409 16.58 8.21 -54.02
CA GLU A 409 17.81 8.08 -54.82
C GLU A 409 17.66 7.16 -56.03
N PHE A 410 16.70 6.23 -56.03
CA PHE A 410 16.38 5.45 -57.24
C PHE A 410 15.40 6.14 -58.20
N ARG A 411 14.47 6.96 -57.72
CA ARG A 411 13.46 7.62 -58.58
C ARG A 411 14.05 8.74 -59.42
N THR A 412 14.98 9.52 -58.87
CA THR A 412 15.62 10.63 -59.58
C THR A 412 16.43 10.18 -60.81
N PRO A 413 17.36 9.20 -60.73
CA PRO A 413 18.08 8.71 -61.90
C PRO A 413 17.14 8.04 -62.91
N LEU A 414 16.09 7.37 -62.45
CA LEU A 414 15.10 6.81 -63.37
C LEU A 414 14.28 7.87 -64.08
N THR A 415 13.92 8.97 -63.41
CA THR A 415 13.25 10.13 -64.05
C THR A 415 14.18 10.77 -65.09
N LEU A 416 15.48 10.88 -64.78
CA LEU A 416 16.51 11.37 -65.68
C LEU A 416 16.79 10.46 -66.88
N ILE A 417 16.47 9.17 -66.80
CA ILE A 417 16.53 8.27 -67.96
C ILE A 417 15.19 8.33 -68.72
N GLN A 418 14.07 8.35 -68.02
CA GLN A 418 12.73 8.32 -68.61
C GLN A 418 12.43 9.58 -69.42
N ALA A 419 12.64 10.76 -68.84
CA ALA A 419 12.19 12.02 -69.41
C ALA A 419 12.92 12.38 -70.74
N PRO A 420 14.26 12.23 -70.86
CA PRO A 420 14.93 12.39 -72.15
C PRO A 420 14.53 11.30 -73.16
N LEU A 421 14.27 10.09 -72.69
CA LEU A 421 13.87 8.99 -73.55
C LEU A 421 12.47 9.19 -74.15
N GLU A 422 11.51 9.66 -73.35
CA GLU A 422 10.18 10.07 -73.82
C GLU A 422 10.28 11.27 -74.78
N SER A 423 11.11 12.26 -74.45
CA SER A 423 11.38 13.41 -75.33
C SER A 423 12.00 12.99 -76.66
N LEU A 424 12.91 12.01 -76.66
CA LEU A 424 13.50 11.46 -77.88
C LEU A 424 12.44 10.70 -78.67
N MET A 425 11.64 9.84 -78.03
CA MET A 425 10.58 9.07 -78.68
C MET A 425 9.48 9.95 -79.31
N GLY A 426 9.26 11.18 -78.82
CA GLY A 426 8.35 12.16 -79.41
C GLY A 426 8.91 13.00 -80.58
N GLY A 427 10.21 12.89 -80.89
CA GLY A 427 10.88 13.62 -81.98
C GLY A 427 10.86 12.89 -83.34
N ARG A 428 11.13 13.59 -84.44
CA ARG A 428 11.08 13.04 -85.82
C ARG A 428 12.34 12.27 -86.27
N GLN A 429 12.07 11.14 -86.95
CA GLN A 429 12.90 10.20 -87.73
C GLN A 429 14.07 9.48 -87.04
N PHE A 430 13.73 8.39 -86.33
CA PHE A 430 14.66 7.32 -85.99
C PHE A 430 14.58 6.16 -87.00
N SER A 431 15.67 5.42 -87.20
CA SER A 431 15.63 4.13 -87.90
C SER A 431 14.80 3.11 -87.10
N ALA A 432 14.25 2.08 -87.76
CA ALA A 432 13.50 1.01 -87.08
C ALA A 432 14.31 0.34 -85.94
N THR A 433 15.63 0.24 -86.11
CA THR A 433 16.55 -0.27 -85.08
C THR A 433 16.71 0.69 -83.90
N GLN A 434 16.80 1.99 -84.14
CA GLN A 434 16.87 3.02 -83.09
C GLN A 434 15.55 3.11 -82.31
N LYS A 435 14.41 3.11 -83.00
CA LYS A 435 13.07 3.07 -82.36
C LYS A 435 12.95 1.85 -81.43
N HIS A 436 13.33 0.67 -81.92
CA HIS A 436 13.33 -0.54 -81.10
C HIS A 436 14.25 -0.45 -79.87
N GLN A 437 15.44 0.14 -80.00
CA GLN A 437 16.36 0.35 -78.87
C GLN A 437 15.79 1.31 -77.82
N LEU A 438 15.15 2.40 -78.25
CA LEU A 438 14.50 3.37 -77.36
C LEU A 438 13.31 2.72 -76.63
N GLU A 439 12.47 1.97 -77.33
CA GLU A 439 11.37 1.20 -76.73
C GLU A 439 11.86 0.18 -75.69
N LEU A 440 12.98 -0.50 -75.97
CA LEU A 440 13.62 -1.42 -75.02
C LEU A 440 14.12 -0.69 -73.76
N MET A 441 14.79 0.45 -73.91
CA MET A 441 15.23 1.26 -72.78
C MET A 441 14.02 1.72 -71.95
N HIS A 442 12.95 2.15 -72.61
CA HIS A 442 11.75 2.71 -71.96
C HIS A 442 11.04 1.64 -71.13
N ARG A 443 10.89 0.44 -71.70
CA ARG A 443 10.33 -0.71 -71.00
C ARG A 443 11.16 -1.11 -69.76
N ASN A 444 12.48 -0.99 -69.82
CA ASN A 444 13.35 -1.30 -68.68
C ASN A 444 13.25 -0.25 -67.57
N VAL A 445 13.16 1.05 -67.92
CA VAL A 445 12.95 2.13 -66.96
C VAL A 445 11.61 1.99 -66.23
N ILE A 446 10.52 1.72 -66.97
CA ILE A 446 9.20 1.42 -66.39
C ILE A 446 9.27 0.21 -65.45
N ARG A 447 9.99 -0.85 -65.83
CA ARG A 447 10.17 -2.05 -65.00
C ARG A 447 10.90 -1.76 -63.69
N LEU A 448 11.96 -0.97 -63.73
CA LEU A 448 12.70 -0.54 -62.54
C LEU A 448 11.84 0.36 -61.65
N MET A 449 11.04 1.24 -62.24
CA MET A 449 10.12 2.08 -61.48
C MET A 449 9.08 1.24 -60.72
N ARG A 450 8.51 0.23 -61.38
CA ARG A 450 7.58 -0.72 -60.74
C ARG A 450 8.22 -1.47 -59.57
N LEU A 451 9.50 -1.86 -59.71
CA LEU A 451 10.27 -2.51 -58.64
C LEU A 451 10.43 -1.64 -57.40
N VAL A 452 10.87 -0.39 -57.59
CA VAL A 452 11.07 0.57 -56.50
C VAL A 452 9.75 0.85 -55.78
N ASN A 453 8.66 1.02 -56.53
CA ASN A 453 7.34 1.25 -55.96
C ASN A 453 6.81 0.03 -55.16
N GLN A 454 7.01 -1.19 -55.66
CA GLN A 454 6.61 -2.41 -54.94
C GLN A 454 7.40 -2.60 -53.64
N LEU A 455 8.70 -2.29 -53.63
CA LEU A 455 9.54 -2.36 -52.43
C LEU A 455 9.10 -1.35 -51.35
N LEU A 456 8.77 -0.13 -51.77
CA LEU A 456 8.24 0.91 -50.87
C LEU A 456 6.90 0.51 -50.25
N GLU A 457 6.00 -0.03 -51.08
CA GLU A 457 4.69 -0.47 -50.62
C GLU A 457 4.81 -1.59 -49.57
N PHE A 458 5.68 -2.57 -49.82
CA PHE A 458 5.99 -3.63 -48.86
C PHE A 458 6.45 -3.08 -47.50
N ARG A 459 7.34 -2.06 -47.50
CA ARG A 459 7.81 -1.44 -46.25
C ARG A 459 6.74 -0.63 -45.52
N ARG A 460 5.82 0.01 -46.25
CA ARG A 460 4.69 0.71 -45.63
C ARG A 460 3.79 -0.25 -44.88
N ILE A 461 3.54 -1.43 -45.44
CA ILE A 461 2.76 -2.50 -44.82
C ILE A 461 3.45 -3.02 -43.55
N GLU A 462 4.72 -3.41 -43.60
CA GLU A 462 5.47 -3.88 -42.41
C GLU A 462 5.50 -2.86 -41.27
N SER A 463 5.50 -1.56 -41.59
CA SER A 463 5.54 -0.47 -40.61
C SER A 463 4.17 -0.09 -40.03
N GLY A 464 3.08 -0.72 -40.48
CA GLY A 464 1.71 -0.37 -40.09
C GLY A 464 1.25 1.02 -40.55
N LYS A 465 1.98 1.66 -41.48
CA LYS A 465 1.67 3.01 -41.99
C LYS A 465 0.71 2.99 -43.19
N LEU A 466 0.39 1.82 -43.73
CA LEU A 466 -0.66 1.67 -44.73
C LEU A 466 -1.99 1.48 -44.00
N GLN A 467 -2.89 2.46 -44.11
CA GLN A 467 -4.23 2.35 -43.54
C GLN A 467 -5.11 1.52 -44.46
N LEU A 468 -5.75 0.50 -43.90
CA LEU A 468 -6.71 -0.33 -44.59
C LEU A 468 -8.08 0.37 -44.62
N LYS A 469 -8.72 0.43 -45.79
CA LYS A 469 -10.08 0.99 -45.92
C LYS A 469 -11.00 -0.04 -46.56
N VAL A 470 -11.72 -0.80 -45.73
CA VAL A 470 -12.62 -1.86 -46.19
C VAL A 470 -14.05 -1.38 -46.37
N ALA A 471 -14.70 -1.92 -47.39
CA ALA A 471 -16.14 -1.79 -47.62
C ALA A 471 -16.75 -3.15 -47.99
N GLU A 472 -18.03 -3.34 -47.69
CA GLU A 472 -18.78 -4.52 -48.14
C GLU A 472 -19.03 -4.43 -49.65
N GLN A 473 -18.48 -5.36 -50.43
CA GLN A 473 -18.55 -5.34 -51.89
C GLN A 473 -18.96 -6.70 -52.46
N ASP A 474 -19.59 -6.68 -53.65
CA ASP A 474 -19.90 -7.89 -54.41
C ASP A 474 -18.63 -8.38 -55.12
N LEU A 475 -18.12 -9.52 -54.66
CA LEU A 475 -16.88 -10.10 -55.13
C LEU A 475 -16.99 -10.63 -56.57
N GLN A 476 -18.18 -11.07 -56.99
CA GLN A 476 -18.40 -11.56 -58.35
C GLN A 476 -18.30 -10.42 -59.36
N VAL A 477 -18.94 -9.28 -59.07
CA VAL A 477 -18.87 -8.07 -59.92
C VAL A 477 -17.43 -7.60 -60.03
N PHE A 478 -16.76 -7.43 -58.89
CA PHE A 478 -15.37 -7.00 -58.84
C PHE A 478 -14.42 -7.93 -59.61
N MET A 479 -14.60 -9.25 -59.48
CA MET A 479 -13.79 -10.24 -60.22
C MET A 479 -14.02 -10.15 -61.74
N MET A 480 -15.27 -9.97 -62.18
CA MET A 480 -15.59 -9.83 -63.60
C MET A 480 -14.91 -8.59 -64.21
N ASP A 481 -14.89 -7.47 -63.50
CA ASP A 481 -14.24 -6.24 -63.95
C ASP A 481 -12.74 -6.45 -64.19
N ILE A 482 -12.05 -7.12 -63.27
CA ILE A 482 -10.62 -7.43 -63.39
C ILE A 482 -10.36 -8.43 -64.53
N MET A 483 -11.25 -9.42 -64.69
CA MET A 483 -11.13 -10.41 -65.76
C MET A 483 -11.23 -9.78 -67.16
N GLU A 484 -12.00 -8.71 -67.34
CA GLU A 484 -12.17 -8.08 -68.66
C GLU A 484 -10.82 -7.60 -69.25
N ALA A 485 -9.90 -7.11 -68.40
CA ALA A 485 -8.56 -6.69 -68.81
C ALA A 485 -7.69 -7.82 -69.40
N TYR A 486 -7.98 -9.09 -69.05
CA TYR A 486 -7.23 -10.26 -69.53
C TYR A 486 -7.92 -11.01 -70.65
N LYS A 487 -9.15 -10.64 -71.02
CA LYS A 487 -9.95 -11.33 -72.05
C LYS A 487 -9.30 -11.30 -73.42
N SER A 488 -8.72 -10.16 -73.81
CA SER A 488 -7.98 -10.02 -75.08
C SER A 488 -6.77 -10.95 -75.15
N ILE A 489 -6.02 -11.08 -74.05
CA ILE A 489 -4.87 -11.98 -73.92
C ILE A 489 -5.33 -13.44 -73.94
N ALA A 490 -6.43 -13.76 -73.24
CA ALA A 490 -7.01 -15.09 -73.21
C ALA A 490 -7.45 -15.55 -74.61
N VAL A 491 -8.12 -14.68 -75.37
CA VAL A 491 -8.50 -14.95 -76.76
C VAL A 491 -7.26 -15.15 -77.64
N LYS A 492 -6.26 -14.27 -77.54
CA LYS A 492 -5.03 -14.33 -78.33
C LYS A 492 -4.24 -15.62 -78.10
N LYS A 493 -4.20 -16.11 -76.86
CA LYS A 493 -3.51 -17.36 -76.48
C LYS A 493 -4.41 -18.59 -76.49
N HIS A 494 -5.68 -18.46 -76.86
CA HIS A 494 -6.68 -19.52 -76.74
C HIS A 494 -6.78 -20.15 -75.33
N ILE A 495 -6.56 -19.36 -74.27
CA ILE A 495 -6.66 -19.84 -72.89
C ILE A 495 -8.13 -19.87 -72.47
N ASP A 496 -8.60 -21.00 -71.94
CA ASP A 496 -9.93 -21.12 -71.35
C ASP A 496 -9.99 -20.35 -70.02
N PHE A 497 -10.58 -19.16 -70.06
CA PHE A 497 -10.63 -18.22 -68.94
C PHE A 497 -12.06 -18.04 -68.43
N ARG A 498 -12.35 -18.53 -67.22
CA ARG A 498 -13.72 -18.56 -66.67
C ARG A 498 -13.78 -18.24 -65.19
N LEU A 499 -14.84 -17.54 -64.81
CA LEU A 499 -15.29 -17.42 -63.42
C LEU A 499 -16.34 -18.50 -63.15
N ILE A 500 -16.05 -19.36 -62.18
CA ILE A 500 -16.90 -20.46 -61.74
C ILE A 500 -17.44 -20.10 -60.36
N ASN A 501 -18.64 -19.55 -60.34
CA ASN A 501 -19.34 -19.21 -59.10
C ASN A 501 -20.57 -20.13 -58.93
N ARG A 502 -20.69 -20.77 -57.76
CA ARG A 502 -21.83 -21.63 -57.41
C ARG A 502 -22.91 -20.92 -56.59
N GLN A 503 -22.67 -19.70 -56.12
CA GLN A 503 -23.57 -18.92 -55.26
C GLN A 503 -23.61 -17.46 -55.75
N PRO A 504 -24.72 -16.95 -56.31
CA PRO A 504 -24.79 -15.57 -56.76
C PRO A 504 -24.70 -14.57 -55.58
N GLY A 505 -24.04 -13.43 -55.78
CA GLY A 505 -24.02 -12.32 -54.81
C GLY A 505 -23.14 -12.54 -53.58
N ILE A 506 -21.99 -13.22 -53.72
CA ILE A 506 -21.03 -13.38 -52.62
C ILE A 506 -20.44 -12.01 -52.26
N LYS A 507 -20.83 -11.51 -51.09
CA LYS A 507 -20.26 -10.29 -50.50
C LYS A 507 -19.07 -10.60 -49.58
N ALA A 508 -18.05 -9.75 -49.64
CA ALA A 508 -16.88 -9.78 -48.76
C ALA A 508 -16.48 -8.35 -48.37
N TRP A 509 -15.75 -8.23 -47.26
CA TRP A 509 -15.21 -6.96 -46.78
C TRP A 509 -13.75 -6.83 -47.20
N PHE A 510 -13.47 -5.89 -48.11
CA PHE A 510 -12.10 -5.64 -48.57
C PHE A 510 -11.90 -4.22 -49.09
N ASP A 511 -10.63 -3.79 -49.14
CA ASP A 511 -10.18 -2.57 -49.80
C ASP A 511 -10.03 -2.86 -51.30
N GLN A 512 -10.83 -2.19 -52.12
CA GLN A 512 -10.90 -2.43 -53.56
C GLN A 512 -9.54 -2.22 -54.24
N HIS A 513 -8.80 -1.17 -53.86
CA HIS A 513 -7.55 -0.79 -54.53
C HIS A 513 -6.40 -1.73 -54.17
N LEU A 514 -6.32 -2.15 -52.92
CA LEU A 514 -5.27 -3.07 -52.48
C LEU A 514 -5.55 -4.50 -52.98
N PHE A 515 -6.82 -4.93 -52.95
CA PHE A 515 -7.19 -6.27 -53.40
C PHE A 515 -7.10 -6.43 -54.93
N ASP A 516 -7.40 -5.37 -55.70
CA ASP A 516 -7.19 -5.32 -57.15
C ASP A 516 -5.74 -5.69 -57.52
N ARG A 517 -4.76 -5.13 -56.80
CA ARG A 517 -3.33 -5.41 -57.03
C ARG A 517 -2.97 -6.87 -56.78
N VAL A 518 -3.58 -7.49 -55.76
CA VAL A 518 -3.38 -8.92 -55.48
C VAL A 518 -3.85 -9.75 -56.67
N LEU A 519 -5.08 -9.51 -57.13
CA LEU A 519 -5.66 -10.26 -58.25
C LEU A 519 -4.91 -10.03 -59.56
N TYR A 520 -4.54 -8.79 -59.87
CA TYR A 520 -3.70 -8.49 -61.05
C TYR A 520 -2.37 -9.23 -60.99
N ASN A 521 -1.71 -9.29 -59.83
CA ASN A 521 -0.44 -10.00 -59.69
C ASN A 521 -0.61 -11.52 -59.88
N LEU A 522 -1.64 -12.12 -59.29
CA LEU A 522 -1.92 -13.54 -59.41
C LEU A 522 -2.34 -13.93 -60.84
N LEU A 523 -3.24 -13.17 -61.46
CA LEU A 523 -3.68 -13.40 -62.84
C LEU A 523 -2.55 -13.16 -63.84
N SER A 524 -1.74 -12.11 -63.67
CA SER A 524 -0.57 -11.89 -64.51
C SER A 524 0.40 -13.07 -64.44
N ASN A 525 0.62 -13.64 -63.25
CA ASN A 525 1.43 -14.85 -63.11
C ASN A 525 0.78 -16.05 -63.81
N ALA A 526 -0.52 -16.29 -63.62
CA ALA A 526 -1.23 -17.37 -64.31
C ALA A 526 -1.07 -17.26 -65.83
N PHE A 527 -1.48 -16.15 -66.46
CA PHE A 527 -1.40 -15.96 -67.92
C PHE A 527 0.02 -15.98 -68.49
N LYS A 528 1.02 -15.67 -67.67
CA LYS A 528 2.43 -15.66 -68.06
C LYS A 528 3.06 -17.05 -68.07
N PHE A 529 2.63 -17.94 -67.16
CA PHE A 529 3.17 -19.29 -67.01
C PHE A 529 2.28 -20.38 -67.61
N THR A 530 1.07 -20.04 -68.05
CA THR A 530 0.22 -20.87 -68.90
C THR A 530 0.60 -20.73 -70.38
N SER A 531 0.81 -21.87 -71.04
CA SER A 531 1.04 -21.96 -72.49
C SER A 531 -0.24 -21.67 -73.29
N ASP A 532 -0.11 -21.49 -74.60
CA ASP A 532 -1.25 -21.35 -75.50
C ASP A 532 -2.15 -22.61 -75.41
N TYR A 533 -3.47 -22.43 -75.54
CA TYR A 533 -4.49 -23.47 -75.33
C TYR A 533 -4.61 -24.03 -73.89
N GLY A 534 -4.05 -23.32 -72.90
CA GLY A 534 -4.20 -23.68 -71.50
C GLY A 534 -5.56 -23.29 -70.89
N LYS A 535 -5.66 -23.39 -69.56
CA LYS A 535 -6.82 -22.97 -68.76
C LYS A 535 -6.38 -22.11 -67.58
N VAL A 536 -7.19 -21.09 -67.27
CA VAL A 536 -7.10 -20.29 -66.06
C VAL A 536 -8.53 -20.14 -65.51
N HIS A 537 -8.82 -20.77 -64.38
CA HIS A 537 -10.16 -20.79 -63.80
C HIS A 537 -10.14 -20.11 -62.42
N ILE A 538 -11.15 -19.28 -62.16
CA ILE A 538 -11.34 -18.63 -60.88
C ILE A 538 -12.58 -19.23 -60.23
N TYR A 539 -12.48 -19.72 -59.00
CA TYR A 539 -13.58 -20.25 -58.22
C TYR A 539 -13.89 -19.33 -57.05
N LEU A 540 -15.18 -19.05 -56.85
CA LEU A 540 -15.69 -18.31 -55.68
C LEU A 540 -16.57 -19.25 -54.85
N GLU A 541 -16.25 -19.37 -53.56
CA GLU A 541 -16.96 -20.25 -52.63
C GLU A 541 -17.15 -19.55 -51.28
N LYS A 542 -18.37 -19.58 -50.72
CA LYS A 542 -18.66 -19.17 -49.34
C LYS A 542 -19.16 -20.39 -48.54
N PRO A 543 -18.32 -21.00 -47.68
CA PRO A 543 -18.74 -22.13 -46.85
C PRO A 543 -19.80 -21.72 -45.83
N GLU A 544 -20.86 -22.50 -45.64
CA GLU A 544 -22.01 -22.16 -44.78
C GLU A 544 -21.68 -21.95 -43.28
N GLN A 545 -20.52 -22.41 -42.82
CA GLN A 545 -20.07 -22.32 -41.41
C GLN A 545 -18.79 -21.50 -41.21
N ALA A 546 -18.18 -20.98 -42.28
CA ALA A 546 -16.98 -20.17 -42.18
C ALA A 546 -17.35 -18.67 -42.27
N GLY A 547 -16.83 -17.85 -41.36
CA GLY A 547 -16.92 -16.38 -41.45
C GLY A 547 -16.10 -15.78 -42.58
N GLU A 548 -15.72 -16.57 -43.59
CA GLU A 548 -14.74 -16.27 -44.62
C GLU A 548 -15.26 -16.64 -46.02
N VAL A 549 -14.83 -15.90 -47.02
CA VAL A 549 -15.04 -16.15 -48.45
C VAL A 549 -13.74 -16.66 -49.05
N ILE A 550 -13.82 -17.72 -49.85
CA ILE A 550 -12.68 -18.40 -50.45
C ILE A 550 -12.63 -18.09 -51.96
N ILE A 551 -11.46 -17.67 -52.43
CA ILE A 551 -11.17 -17.38 -53.82
C ILE A 551 -10.05 -18.31 -54.27
N ARG A 552 -10.28 -19.10 -55.31
CA ARG A 552 -9.28 -20.04 -55.82
C ARG A 552 -8.96 -19.74 -57.27
N ILE A 553 -7.71 -19.41 -57.56
CA ILE A 553 -7.21 -19.13 -58.92
C ILE A 553 -6.36 -20.33 -59.34
N GLU A 554 -6.82 -21.10 -60.34
CA GLU A 554 -6.19 -22.32 -60.83
C GLU A 554 -5.73 -22.15 -62.28
N ASP A 555 -4.47 -22.45 -62.55
CA ASP A 555 -3.92 -22.56 -63.90
C ASP A 555 -3.31 -23.95 -64.15
N ASN A 556 -3.25 -24.37 -65.43
CA ASN A 556 -2.54 -25.59 -65.85
C ASN A 556 -1.17 -25.28 -66.49
N GLY A 557 -0.50 -24.23 -66.02
CA GLY A 557 0.80 -23.82 -66.53
C GLY A 557 1.94 -24.76 -66.10
N ALA A 558 3.17 -24.27 -66.24
CA ALA A 558 4.39 -25.06 -66.00
C ALA A 558 4.54 -25.62 -64.57
N GLY A 559 3.81 -25.07 -63.58
CA GLY A 559 3.93 -25.44 -62.17
C GLY A 559 5.30 -25.11 -61.56
N MET A 560 5.45 -25.39 -60.26
CA MET A 560 6.67 -25.13 -59.49
C MET A 560 7.27 -26.45 -58.96
N ASP A 561 8.60 -26.52 -58.84
CA ASP A 561 9.26 -27.59 -58.08
C ASP A 561 9.17 -27.33 -56.56
N GLU A 562 9.48 -28.34 -55.74
CA GLU A 562 9.33 -28.27 -54.28
C GLU A 562 10.19 -27.14 -53.65
N ALA A 563 11.39 -26.94 -54.17
CA ALA A 563 12.27 -25.86 -53.71
C ALA A 563 11.68 -24.47 -54.03
N THR A 564 11.15 -24.29 -55.24
CA THR A 564 10.50 -23.02 -55.63
C THR A 564 9.21 -22.78 -54.87
N LEU A 565 8.42 -23.83 -54.62
CA LEU A 565 7.17 -23.76 -53.86
C LEU A 565 7.41 -23.30 -52.41
N ALA A 566 8.44 -23.84 -51.74
CA ALA A 566 8.76 -23.50 -50.36
C ALA A 566 9.15 -22.02 -50.16
N HIS A 567 9.80 -21.42 -51.17
CA HIS A 567 10.29 -20.05 -51.12
C HIS A 567 9.46 -19.07 -51.97
N ALA A 568 8.29 -19.48 -52.49
CA ALA A 568 7.50 -18.69 -53.45
C ALA A 568 7.01 -17.33 -52.89
N PHE A 569 6.84 -17.22 -51.57
CA PHE A 569 6.46 -15.98 -50.88
C PHE A 569 7.64 -15.22 -50.27
N GLU A 570 8.88 -15.65 -50.50
CA GLU A 570 10.07 -14.91 -50.06
C GLU A 570 10.41 -13.76 -51.02
N LEU A 571 10.85 -12.63 -50.45
CA LEU A 571 11.26 -11.45 -51.21
C LEU A 571 12.47 -11.76 -52.10
N PHE A 572 12.40 -11.31 -53.35
CA PHE A 572 13.44 -11.45 -54.38
C PHE A 572 13.71 -12.89 -54.81
N TYR A 573 12.94 -13.86 -54.33
CA TYR A 573 13.10 -15.24 -54.75
C TYR A 573 12.56 -15.44 -56.17
N GLN A 574 13.38 -16.02 -57.05
CA GLN A 574 13.03 -16.33 -58.44
C GLN A 574 13.67 -17.66 -58.84
N SER A 575 12.95 -18.51 -59.58
CA SER A 575 13.52 -19.74 -60.13
C SER A 575 14.54 -19.43 -61.23
N ARG A 576 15.66 -20.17 -61.26
CA ARG A 576 16.78 -19.98 -62.22
C ARG A 576 16.34 -19.99 -63.69
N GLU A 577 15.26 -20.71 -64.04
CA GLU A 577 14.72 -20.81 -65.41
C GLU A 577 13.86 -19.58 -65.81
N THR A 578 13.50 -18.71 -64.85
CA THR A 578 12.52 -17.62 -65.05
C THR A 578 13.03 -16.23 -64.64
N ALA A 579 14.32 -16.11 -64.29
CA ALA A 579 14.98 -14.91 -63.74
C ALA A 579 14.80 -13.62 -64.58
N HIS A 580 14.53 -13.75 -65.88
CA HIS A 580 14.34 -12.57 -66.75
C HIS A 580 12.89 -12.05 -66.81
N LYS A 581 11.91 -12.79 -66.28
CA LYS A 581 10.49 -12.50 -66.53
C LYS A 581 9.74 -11.80 -65.37
N GLY A 582 10.30 -11.62 -64.17
CA GLY A 582 9.59 -11.04 -63.02
C GLY A 582 10.48 -10.27 -62.04
N THR A 583 9.88 -9.79 -60.94
CA THR A 583 10.56 -9.01 -59.89
C THR A 583 10.84 -9.81 -58.62
N GLY A 584 10.07 -10.89 -58.35
CA GLY A 584 10.20 -11.68 -57.13
C GLY A 584 9.62 -11.01 -55.88
N ILE A 585 8.91 -9.88 -56.03
CA ILE A 585 8.32 -9.12 -54.92
C ILE A 585 6.80 -9.33 -54.84
N GLY A 586 6.15 -9.55 -55.99
CA GLY A 586 4.70 -9.55 -56.10
C GLY A 586 3.98 -10.52 -55.15
N LEU A 587 4.43 -11.78 -55.04
CA LEU A 587 3.76 -12.77 -54.20
C LEU A 587 3.92 -12.47 -52.70
N ALA A 588 5.11 -12.05 -52.27
CA ALA A 588 5.34 -11.59 -50.90
C ALA A 588 4.42 -10.41 -50.55
N LEU A 589 4.31 -9.42 -51.44
CA LEU A 589 3.41 -8.28 -51.28
C LEU A 589 1.93 -8.71 -51.25
N SER A 590 1.53 -9.65 -52.12
CA SER A 590 0.18 -10.20 -52.11
C SER A 590 -0.17 -10.88 -50.79
N ARG A 591 0.80 -11.57 -50.16
CA ARG A 591 0.59 -12.17 -48.83
C ARG A 591 0.39 -11.10 -47.76
N GLU A 592 1.25 -10.10 -47.70
CA GLU A 592 1.11 -9.04 -46.69
C GLU A 592 -0.20 -8.25 -46.85
N ILE A 593 -0.63 -7.96 -48.09
CA ILE A 593 -1.92 -7.30 -48.35
C ILE A 593 -3.08 -8.18 -47.86
N ILE A 594 -3.06 -9.48 -48.13
CA ILE A 594 -4.14 -10.39 -47.68
C ILE A 594 -4.14 -10.55 -46.16
N SER A 595 -2.96 -10.60 -45.54
CA SER A 595 -2.84 -10.62 -44.09
C SER A 595 -3.34 -9.32 -43.44
N LEU A 596 -3.12 -8.15 -44.07
CA LEU A 596 -3.73 -6.90 -43.64
C LEU A 596 -5.27 -6.97 -43.68
N HIS A 597 -5.86 -7.65 -44.67
CA HIS A 597 -7.30 -7.88 -44.77
C HIS A 597 -7.84 -8.94 -43.78
N HIS A 598 -7.04 -9.36 -42.80
CA HIS A 598 -7.33 -10.50 -41.91
C HIS A 598 -7.65 -11.81 -42.67
N GLY A 599 -7.09 -11.94 -43.87
CA GLY A 599 -7.21 -13.09 -44.74
C GLY A 599 -5.94 -13.96 -44.74
N THR A 600 -6.01 -15.08 -45.47
CA THR A 600 -4.86 -15.94 -45.72
C THR A 600 -4.68 -16.18 -47.22
N ILE A 601 -3.44 -16.30 -47.68
CA ILE A 601 -3.14 -16.78 -49.04
C ILE A 601 -2.27 -18.03 -48.92
N SER A 602 -2.65 -19.08 -49.66
CA SER A 602 -1.92 -20.33 -49.74
C SER A 602 -1.70 -20.75 -51.20
N LEU A 603 -0.66 -21.54 -51.41
CA LEU A 603 -0.21 -21.94 -52.74
C LEU A 603 -0.04 -23.46 -52.80
N LYS A 604 -0.60 -24.09 -53.82
CA LYS A 604 -0.34 -25.49 -54.19
C LYS A 604 0.11 -25.53 -55.65
N SER A 605 1.21 -26.20 -55.92
CA SER A 605 1.74 -26.33 -57.29
C SER A 605 2.54 -27.62 -57.43
N ALA A 606 2.54 -28.21 -58.61
CA ALA A 606 3.44 -29.32 -58.95
C ALA A 606 3.93 -29.17 -60.40
N LYS A 607 5.23 -29.37 -60.62
CA LYS A 607 5.90 -29.19 -61.92
C LYS A 607 5.17 -29.98 -63.02
N GLY A 608 4.78 -29.30 -64.08
CA GLY A 608 4.09 -29.84 -65.25
C GLY A 608 2.58 -30.07 -65.11
N THR A 609 1.98 -29.76 -63.95
CA THR A 609 0.53 -29.96 -63.73
C THR A 609 -0.25 -28.65 -63.59
N GLY A 610 0.35 -27.62 -62.99
CA GLY A 610 -0.28 -26.32 -62.82
C GLY A 610 -0.06 -25.71 -61.43
N THR A 611 -0.71 -24.57 -61.18
CA THR A 611 -0.62 -23.84 -59.91
C THR A 611 -2.01 -23.43 -59.44
N THR A 612 -2.23 -23.48 -58.13
CA THR A 612 -3.47 -23.06 -57.48
C THR A 612 -3.16 -22.13 -56.32
N PHE A 613 -3.59 -20.88 -56.42
CA PHE A 613 -3.62 -19.93 -55.32
C PHE A 613 -4.99 -19.98 -54.65
N THR A 614 -5.02 -20.04 -53.32
CA THR A 614 -6.27 -20.00 -52.52
C THR A 614 -6.18 -18.84 -51.54
N LEU A 615 -7.09 -17.89 -51.66
CA LEU A 615 -7.20 -16.70 -50.81
C LEU A 615 -8.44 -16.81 -49.92
N THR A 616 -8.37 -16.33 -48.69
CA THR A 616 -9.52 -16.15 -47.79
C THR A 616 -9.70 -14.68 -47.44
N LEU A 617 -10.94 -14.21 -47.41
CA LEU A 617 -11.32 -12.85 -46.99
C LEU A 617 -12.48 -12.90 -45.99
N PRO A 618 -12.58 -11.96 -45.03
CA PRO A 618 -13.70 -11.91 -44.10
C PRO A 618 -15.05 -11.67 -44.81
N ALA A 619 -16.06 -12.45 -44.43
CA ALA A 619 -17.43 -12.30 -44.91
C ALA A 619 -18.25 -11.27 -44.08
N SER A 620 -17.66 -10.73 -43.01
CA SER A 620 -18.28 -9.76 -42.10
C SER A 620 -17.28 -8.69 -41.66
N SER A 621 -17.78 -7.57 -41.15
CA SER A 621 -16.94 -6.48 -40.64
C SER A 621 -16.30 -6.74 -39.27
N ALA A 622 -16.64 -7.84 -38.58
CA ALA A 622 -16.22 -8.11 -37.20
C ALA A 622 -14.69 -8.10 -36.94
N PRO A 623 -13.83 -8.49 -37.89
CA PRO A 623 -12.37 -8.41 -37.68
C PRO A 623 -11.77 -7.01 -37.77
N PHE A 624 -12.50 -6.03 -38.32
CA PHE A 624 -11.97 -4.70 -38.62
C PHE A 624 -12.35 -3.68 -37.55
N GLU A 625 -11.45 -2.74 -37.27
CA GLU A 625 -11.69 -1.64 -36.35
C GLU A 625 -12.61 -0.57 -37.00
N PRO A 626 -13.34 0.23 -36.20
CA PRO A 626 -14.26 1.25 -36.74
C PRO A 626 -13.59 2.28 -37.66
N GLU A 627 -12.30 2.53 -37.47
CA GLU A 627 -11.48 3.45 -38.26
C GLU A 627 -11.11 2.90 -39.65
N GLU A 628 -11.18 1.57 -39.83
CA GLU A 628 -10.86 0.86 -41.08
C GLU A 628 -12.11 0.67 -41.96
N ILE A 629 -13.31 0.89 -41.42
CA ILE A 629 -14.58 0.68 -42.10
C ILE A 629 -15.05 1.97 -42.78
N GLN A 630 -15.14 1.95 -44.11
CA GLN A 630 -15.65 3.10 -44.87
C GLN A 630 -17.18 3.06 -44.96
N GLN A 631 -17.86 4.10 -44.42
CA GLN A 631 -19.32 4.10 -44.19
C GLN A 631 -20.20 4.49 -45.40
N GLU A 632 -19.65 5.05 -46.48
CA GLU A 632 -20.42 5.41 -47.68
C GLU A 632 -19.72 4.92 -48.96
N ALA A 633 -20.45 4.16 -49.77
CA ALA A 633 -20.05 3.83 -51.13
C ALA A 633 -20.30 5.05 -52.02
N GLU A 634 -19.35 5.98 -52.09
CA GLU A 634 -19.34 6.98 -53.15
C GLU A 634 -19.25 6.25 -54.50
N SER A 635 -20.33 6.29 -55.26
CA SER A 635 -20.31 5.93 -56.68
C SER A 635 -19.54 7.01 -57.43
N MET A 636 -18.21 6.93 -57.39
CA MET A 636 -17.36 7.71 -58.30
C MET A 636 -17.33 7.00 -59.66
N ASN A 637 -17.69 7.78 -60.69
CA ASN A 637 -17.60 7.40 -62.08
C ASN A 637 -16.26 6.73 -62.39
N VAL A 638 -16.36 5.56 -63.02
CA VAL A 638 -15.29 4.81 -63.66
C VAL A 638 -14.61 5.69 -64.71
N LEU A 639 -13.55 6.41 -64.32
CA LEU A 639 -12.58 6.94 -65.25
C LEU A 639 -11.26 7.27 -64.53
N ASN A 640 -10.45 6.25 -64.24
CA ASN A 640 -9.01 6.42 -64.10
C ASN A 640 -8.29 5.09 -64.38
N HIS A 641 -8.53 4.55 -65.58
CA HIS A 641 -7.67 3.54 -66.18
C HIS A 641 -6.55 4.24 -66.97
N SER A 642 -5.71 5.03 -66.30
CA SER A 642 -4.70 5.87 -66.95
C SER A 642 -3.25 5.52 -66.58
N LEU A 643 -3.01 4.40 -65.87
CA LEU A 643 -1.65 3.98 -65.50
C LEU A 643 -1.14 2.69 -66.17
N PHE A 644 -1.97 1.98 -66.94
CA PHE A 644 -1.56 0.74 -67.62
C PHE A 644 -1.92 0.62 -69.12
N ASN A 645 -2.58 1.61 -69.73
CA ASN A 645 -2.82 1.66 -71.19
C ASN A 645 -1.65 2.31 -71.96
N TYR A 646 -0.49 1.66 -71.98
CA TYR A 646 0.64 2.03 -72.85
C TYR A 646 0.95 0.93 -73.90
N LEU A 647 -0.08 0.51 -74.65
CA LEU A 647 0.10 -0.39 -75.81
C LEU A 647 -0.72 0.03 -77.04
N GLU A 648 -1.07 1.30 -77.20
CA GLU A 648 -1.57 1.83 -78.48
C GLU A 648 -0.57 2.87 -79.03
N GLU A 649 -0.11 2.63 -80.26
CA GLU A 649 0.70 3.57 -81.04
C GLU A 649 -0.15 4.79 -81.44
N PRO A 650 0.29 6.03 -81.18
CA PRO A 650 -0.32 7.20 -81.79
C PRO A 650 0.38 7.60 -83.10
N GLU A 651 -0.43 7.85 -84.12
CA GLU A 651 -0.06 8.43 -85.40
C GLU A 651 0.62 9.81 -85.27
N GLU A 652 1.51 10.09 -86.22
CA GLU A 652 2.27 11.34 -86.33
C GLU A 652 1.37 12.57 -86.53
N GLN A 653 1.50 13.55 -85.62
CA GLN A 653 1.27 14.97 -85.95
C GLN A 653 2.47 15.81 -85.55
N GLN A 654 2.80 16.74 -86.43
CA GLN A 654 4.08 17.49 -86.49
C GLN A 654 4.11 18.65 -85.48
N PRO A 655 5.23 18.92 -84.79
CA PRO A 655 5.35 20.15 -84.04
C PRO A 655 5.74 21.31 -84.98
N ALA A 656 5.04 22.43 -84.78
CA ALA A 656 5.29 23.71 -85.42
C ALA A 656 6.60 24.34 -84.94
N THR A 657 7.14 25.17 -85.83
CA THR A 657 8.43 25.85 -85.85
C THR A 657 8.77 26.71 -84.62
N THR A 658 10.07 26.70 -84.28
CA THR A 658 10.76 27.60 -83.36
C THR A 658 10.63 29.07 -83.79
N ASN A 659 10.12 29.92 -82.88
CA ASN A 659 10.23 31.38 -82.99
C ASN A 659 11.11 31.89 -81.84
N THR A 660 12.17 32.60 -82.19
CA THR A 660 12.96 33.45 -81.30
C THR A 660 12.24 34.79 -81.17
N GLY A 661 11.61 35.02 -80.02
CA GLY A 661 11.00 36.29 -79.64
C GLY A 661 11.05 36.41 -78.12
N GLU A 662 11.32 37.62 -77.62
CA GLU A 662 11.51 37.97 -76.20
C GLU A 662 10.62 37.14 -75.25
N HIS A 663 11.23 36.35 -74.36
CA HIS A 663 10.49 35.53 -73.39
C HIS A 663 9.65 36.45 -72.48
N LEU A 664 8.32 36.35 -72.57
CA LEU A 664 7.39 37.22 -71.83
C LEU A 664 7.23 36.86 -70.34
N HIS A 665 7.66 35.67 -69.91
CA HIS A 665 7.47 35.19 -68.53
C HIS A 665 8.71 34.48 -68.01
N SER A 666 8.95 34.64 -66.71
CA SER A 666 10.10 34.11 -65.97
C SER A 666 9.70 32.98 -65.02
N ILE A 667 10.51 31.91 -64.97
CA ILE A 667 10.29 30.74 -64.11
C ILE A 667 11.54 30.50 -63.27
N LEU A 668 11.36 30.25 -61.97
CA LEU A 668 12.43 29.78 -61.09
C LEU A 668 12.28 28.29 -60.80
N ILE A 669 13.33 27.51 -61.05
CA ILE A 669 13.41 26.08 -60.76
C ILE A 669 14.28 25.89 -59.51
N ILE A 670 13.75 25.23 -58.50
CA ILE A 670 14.46 24.90 -57.26
C ILE A 670 14.50 23.38 -57.16
N GLU A 671 15.67 22.81 -57.48
CA GLU A 671 15.90 21.37 -57.59
C GLU A 671 17.34 21.06 -57.18
N ASP A 672 17.51 20.17 -56.20
CA ASP A 672 18.81 19.84 -55.63
C ASP A 672 19.63 18.90 -56.52
N HIS A 673 18.98 18.08 -57.35
CA HIS A 673 19.68 17.21 -58.28
C HIS A 673 20.16 17.99 -59.52
N PRO A 674 21.48 18.19 -59.71
CA PRO A 674 22.02 19.11 -60.72
C PRO A 674 21.64 18.73 -62.15
N ASP A 675 21.60 17.43 -62.45
CA ASP A 675 21.23 16.96 -63.80
C ASP A 675 19.73 17.17 -64.10
N LEU A 676 18.85 17.00 -63.11
CA LEU A 676 17.41 17.19 -63.30
C LEU A 676 17.08 18.67 -63.39
N ASN A 677 17.74 19.47 -62.58
CA ASN A 677 17.69 20.92 -62.64
C ASN A 677 18.13 21.44 -64.02
N SER A 678 19.31 21.00 -64.50
CA SER A 678 19.84 21.36 -65.82
C SER A 678 18.93 20.90 -66.95
N PHE A 679 18.36 19.70 -66.85
CA PHE A 679 17.43 19.17 -67.83
C PHE A 679 16.12 19.98 -67.90
N LEU A 680 15.51 20.26 -66.75
CA LEU A 680 14.30 21.09 -66.67
C LEU A 680 14.56 22.51 -67.16
N ALA A 681 15.71 23.09 -66.80
CA ALA A 681 16.12 24.41 -67.26
C ALA A 681 16.33 24.44 -68.77
N SER A 682 16.93 23.39 -69.35
CA SER A 682 17.09 23.27 -70.80
C SER A 682 15.76 23.08 -71.53
N TYR A 683 14.84 22.27 -70.99
CA TYR A 683 13.54 22.00 -71.61
C TYR A 683 12.62 23.23 -71.55
N LEU A 684 12.52 23.86 -70.38
CA LEU A 684 11.68 25.05 -70.17
C LEU A 684 12.31 26.34 -70.71
N GLY A 685 13.64 26.41 -70.82
CA GLY A 685 14.36 27.56 -71.40
C GLY A 685 14.07 27.79 -72.88
N GLY A 686 13.55 26.77 -73.58
CA GLY A 686 13.00 26.95 -74.93
C GLY A 686 11.69 27.74 -74.98
N LEU A 687 10.99 27.89 -73.84
CA LEU A 687 9.66 28.48 -73.73
C LEU A 687 9.63 29.73 -72.83
N TYR A 688 10.45 29.78 -71.77
CA TYR A 688 10.43 30.80 -70.72
C TYR A 688 11.83 31.31 -70.35
N GLU A 689 11.93 32.47 -69.69
CA GLU A 689 13.18 32.88 -69.04
C GLU A 689 13.37 32.07 -67.75
N VAL A 690 14.44 31.28 -67.66
CA VAL A 690 14.62 30.33 -66.54
C VAL A 690 15.74 30.76 -65.61
N PHE A 691 15.39 30.94 -64.34
CA PHE A 691 16.32 30.98 -63.21
C PHE A 691 16.35 29.60 -62.54
N HIS A 692 17.50 29.18 -62.03
CA HIS A 692 17.61 27.91 -61.33
C HIS A 692 18.43 28.01 -60.04
N ALA A 693 18.04 27.24 -59.03
CA ALA A 693 18.69 27.13 -57.73
C ALA A 693 18.87 25.66 -57.36
N VAL A 694 19.97 25.34 -56.66
CA VAL A 694 20.28 23.96 -56.23
C VAL A 694 19.84 23.64 -54.81
N ASN A 695 19.23 24.59 -54.10
CA ASN A 695 18.64 24.37 -52.78
C ASN A 695 17.58 25.44 -52.44
N GLY A 696 16.80 25.19 -51.39
CA GLY A 696 15.71 26.08 -50.97
C GLY A 696 16.17 27.48 -50.53
N ALA A 697 17.36 27.61 -49.93
CA ALA A 697 17.87 28.91 -49.46
C ALA A 697 18.27 29.82 -50.63
N GLU A 698 19.01 29.28 -51.60
CA GLU A 698 19.33 29.95 -52.86
C GLU A 698 18.06 30.24 -53.65
N GLY A 699 17.12 29.28 -53.69
CA GLY A 699 15.82 29.46 -54.32
C GLY A 699 15.02 30.63 -53.73
N LEU A 700 14.98 30.76 -52.40
CA LEU A 700 14.35 31.92 -51.75
C LEU A 700 15.09 33.22 -52.05
N GLN A 701 16.42 33.19 -52.04
CA GLN A 701 17.21 34.37 -52.38
C GLN A 701 16.92 34.83 -53.80
N LEU A 702 16.93 33.93 -54.78
CA LEU A 702 16.61 34.24 -56.18
C LEU A 702 15.14 34.66 -56.33
N ALA A 703 14.21 34.04 -55.61
CA ALA A 703 12.80 34.45 -55.62
C ALA A 703 12.62 35.89 -55.09
N PHE A 704 13.38 36.30 -54.07
CA PHE A 704 13.34 37.67 -53.56
C PHE A 704 14.08 38.69 -54.42
N GLN A 705 15.10 38.25 -55.17
CA GLN A 705 15.90 39.11 -56.04
C GLN A 705 15.23 39.34 -57.40
N HIS A 706 14.73 38.28 -58.02
CA HIS A 706 14.22 38.27 -59.39
C HIS A 706 12.68 38.34 -59.48
N ILE A 707 11.96 37.93 -58.43
CA ILE A 707 10.47 37.92 -58.37
C ILE A 707 9.88 37.25 -59.64
N PRO A 708 10.12 35.94 -59.82
CA PRO A 708 9.71 35.21 -61.03
C PRO A 708 8.18 35.13 -61.15
N ASP A 709 7.68 34.89 -62.37
CA ASP A 709 6.24 34.73 -62.63
C ASP A 709 5.69 33.36 -62.20
N LEU A 710 6.54 32.33 -62.03
CA LEU A 710 6.21 31.02 -61.48
C LEU A 710 7.43 30.36 -60.82
N ILE A 711 7.21 29.57 -59.77
CA ILE A 711 8.25 28.78 -59.10
C ILE A 711 7.93 27.29 -59.20
N LEU A 712 8.87 26.51 -59.72
CA LEU A 712 8.89 25.05 -59.72
C LEU A 712 9.81 24.60 -58.58
N CYS A 713 9.32 23.85 -57.61
CA CYS A 713 10.09 23.55 -56.39
C CYS A 713 10.02 22.06 -56.04
N ASP A 714 11.16 21.39 -55.90
CA ASP A 714 11.18 20.06 -55.26
C ASP A 714 10.84 20.17 -53.78
N ILE A 715 10.15 19.17 -53.25
CA ILE A 715 9.81 19.06 -51.83
C ILE A 715 11.02 18.59 -51.03
N MET A 716 11.74 17.58 -51.54
CA MET A 716 12.77 16.88 -50.78
C MET A 716 14.16 17.43 -51.08
N MET A 717 14.48 18.59 -50.53
CA MET A 717 15.78 19.24 -50.70
C MET A 717 16.56 19.33 -49.37
N PRO A 718 17.91 19.28 -49.41
CA PRO A 718 18.75 19.50 -48.24
C PRO A 718 18.56 20.90 -47.65
N GLU A 719 18.81 21.02 -46.34
CA GLU A 719 18.77 22.26 -45.53
C GLU A 719 17.38 22.89 -45.37
N MET A 720 16.68 23.15 -46.47
CA MET A 720 15.37 23.78 -46.50
C MET A 720 14.44 23.05 -47.46
N ASP A 721 13.39 22.44 -46.92
CA ASP A 721 12.44 21.66 -47.71
C ASP A 721 11.50 22.58 -48.53
N GLY A 722 10.91 22.04 -49.61
CA GLY A 722 10.05 22.82 -50.51
C GLY A 722 8.77 23.36 -49.86
N ILE A 723 8.30 22.76 -48.75
CA ILE A 723 7.15 23.25 -48.00
C ILE A 723 7.54 24.49 -47.19
N GLN A 724 8.72 24.49 -46.57
CA GLN A 724 9.30 25.63 -45.87
C GLN A 724 9.57 26.79 -46.84
N VAL A 725 10.06 26.49 -48.04
CA VAL A 725 10.21 27.47 -49.13
C VAL A 725 8.85 28.07 -49.48
N LEU A 726 7.84 27.24 -49.74
CA LEU A 726 6.47 27.67 -50.04
C LEU A 726 5.89 28.56 -48.93
N GLU A 727 5.96 28.12 -47.67
CA GLU A 727 5.47 28.91 -46.53
C GLU A 727 6.14 30.28 -46.44
N THR A 728 7.46 30.32 -46.64
CA THR A 728 8.25 31.56 -46.56
C THR A 728 7.88 32.50 -47.70
N LEU A 729 7.73 31.98 -48.92
CA LEU A 729 7.29 32.74 -50.08
C LEU A 729 5.88 33.31 -49.90
N LYS A 730 4.95 32.53 -49.35
CA LYS A 730 3.56 32.96 -49.12
C LYS A 730 3.41 33.95 -47.95
N LYS A 731 4.37 34.00 -47.01
CA LYS A 731 4.40 34.98 -45.89
C LYS A 731 5.01 36.34 -46.26
N ASP A 732 5.86 36.41 -47.29
CA ASP A 732 6.52 37.65 -47.71
C ASP A 732 5.70 38.40 -48.78
N ILE A 733 5.43 39.68 -48.54
CA ILE A 733 4.63 40.55 -49.42
C ILE A 733 5.17 40.66 -50.85
N ARG A 734 6.47 40.45 -51.05
CA ARG A 734 7.12 40.53 -52.37
C ARG A 734 6.85 39.30 -53.22
N THR A 735 6.60 38.14 -52.62
CA THR A 735 6.54 36.84 -53.31
C THR A 735 5.23 36.09 -53.13
N SER A 736 4.35 36.54 -52.21
CA SER A 736 3.14 35.79 -51.83
C SER A 736 2.15 35.56 -52.96
N HIS A 737 2.21 36.37 -54.01
CA HIS A 737 1.33 36.31 -55.18
C HIS A 737 1.84 35.36 -56.28
N ILE A 738 3.09 34.92 -56.20
CA ILE A 738 3.73 34.06 -57.22
C ILE A 738 3.15 32.63 -57.12
N PRO A 739 2.80 31.99 -58.26
CA PRO A 739 2.42 30.60 -58.29
C PRO A 739 3.57 29.68 -57.91
N VAL A 740 3.28 28.65 -57.13
CA VAL A 740 4.25 27.60 -56.82
C VAL A 740 3.70 26.23 -57.20
N ILE A 741 4.43 25.51 -58.06
CA ILE A 741 4.19 24.10 -58.37
C ILE A 741 5.20 23.26 -57.60
N LEU A 742 4.71 22.34 -56.76
CA LEU A 742 5.55 21.41 -56.02
C LEU A 742 5.81 20.13 -56.83
N LEU A 743 7.08 19.75 -56.96
CA LEU A 743 7.52 18.46 -57.49
C LEU A 743 7.82 17.52 -56.33
N SER A 744 7.40 16.26 -56.41
CA SER A 744 7.65 15.32 -55.30
C SER A 744 7.84 13.88 -55.76
N ALA A 745 8.77 13.17 -55.13
CA ALA A 745 8.89 11.72 -55.33
C ALA A 745 7.74 10.93 -54.66
N ASN A 746 7.03 11.47 -53.67
CA ASN A 746 6.02 10.74 -52.91
C ASN A 746 4.59 11.05 -53.41
N SER A 747 3.86 9.98 -53.77
CA SER A 747 2.48 10.02 -54.26
C SER A 747 1.41 9.90 -53.16
N SER A 748 1.79 9.84 -51.87
CA SER A 748 0.84 9.70 -50.77
C SER A 748 -0.12 10.88 -50.68
N GLU A 749 -1.41 10.58 -50.53
CA GLU A 749 -2.50 11.56 -50.44
C GLU A 749 -2.31 12.57 -49.31
N GLU A 750 -1.79 12.16 -48.14
CA GLU A 750 -1.51 13.06 -47.02
C GLU A 750 -0.51 14.19 -47.34
N GLN A 751 0.53 13.91 -48.13
CA GLN A 751 1.49 14.94 -48.54
C GLN A 751 0.93 15.87 -49.62
N ARG A 752 0.06 15.36 -50.50
CA ARG A 752 -0.70 16.19 -51.45
C ARG A 752 -1.65 17.12 -50.70
N ILE A 753 -2.35 16.60 -49.69
CA ILE A 753 -3.24 17.38 -48.82
C ILE A 753 -2.45 18.47 -48.08
N LYS A 754 -1.31 18.12 -47.44
CA LYS A 754 -0.45 19.11 -46.77
C LYS A 754 0.04 20.19 -47.74
N GLY A 755 0.56 19.82 -48.92
CA GLY A 755 1.01 20.78 -49.92
C GLY A 755 -0.10 21.75 -50.37
N MET A 756 -1.32 21.25 -50.58
CA MET A 756 -2.47 22.08 -50.93
C MET A 756 -2.95 22.96 -49.76
N GLN A 757 -2.91 22.46 -48.51
CA GLN A 757 -3.20 23.25 -47.30
C GLN A 757 -2.26 24.45 -47.13
N HIS A 758 -1.03 24.35 -47.63
CA HIS A 758 -0.05 25.45 -47.64
C HIS A 758 -0.16 26.39 -48.86
N ASN A 759 -1.26 26.30 -49.63
CA ASN A 759 -1.57 27.14 -50.81
C ASN A 759 -0.59 26.97 -51.98
N ALA A 760 -0.13 25.74 -52.26
CA ALA A 760 0.51 25.43 -53.54
C ALA A 760 -0.52 25.54 -54.69
N ASP A 761 -0.08 26.03 -55.84
CA ASP A 761 -0.95 26.23 -57.00
C ASP A 761 -1.12 24.92 -57.81
N ALA A 762 -0.13 24.02 -57.76
CA ALA A 762 -0.24 22.64 -58.25
C ALA A 762 0.76 21.69 -57.57
N TYR A 763 0.50 20.37 -57.65
CA TYR A 763 1.37 19.31 -57.12
C TYR A 763 1.56 18.22 -58.18
N ILE A 764 2.81 17.92 -58.54
CA ILE A 764 3.17 16.97 -59.60
C ILE A 764 4.16 15.92 -59.08
N SER A 765 3.86 14.63 -59.27
CA SER A 765 4.70 13.52 -58.79
C SER A 765 5.79 13.11 -59.78
N LYS A 766 7.02 12.85 -59.30
CA LYS A 766 8.15 12.27 -60.03
C LYS A 766 8.03 10.73 -60.08
N PRO A 767 8.28 10.06 -61.23
CA PRO A 767 8.52 10.65 -62.56
C PRO A 767 7.26 11.32 -63.12
N PHE A 768 7.42 12.48 -63.75
CA PHE A 768 6.32 13.25 -64.34
C PHE A 768 6.41 13.27 -65.87
N ASN A 769 5.25 13.39 -66.51
CA ASN A 769 5.17 13.60 -67.95
C ASN A 769 5.52 15.07 -68.29
N LEU A 770 6.46 15.28 -69.21
CA LEU A 770 6.97 16.62 -69.56
C LEU A 770 5.91 17.51 -70.23
N GLN A 771 5.09 16.92 -71.11
CA GLN A 771 4.00 17.67 -71.75
C GLN A 771 3.01 18.15 -70.70
N TYR A 772 2.63 17.28 -69.76
CA TYR A 772 1.72 17.65 -68.67
C TYR A 772 2.29 18.77 -67.80
N LEU A 773 3.58 18.73 -67.48
CA LEU A 773 4.27 19.79 -66.73
C LEU A 773 4.22 21.14 -67.48
N ALA A 774 4.55 21.14 -68.78
CA ALA A 774 4.55 22.36 -69.61
C ALA A 774 3.14 22.98 -69.74
N GLU A 775 2.12 22.15 -70.01
CA GLU A 775 0.73 22.60 -70.10
C GLU A 775 0.21 23.16 -68.76
N SER A 776 0.60 22.54 -67.65
CA SER A 776 0.24 23.02 -66.30
C SER A 776 0.82 24.41 -66.02
N ILE A 777 2.09 24.63 -66.37
CA ILE A 777 2.77 25.94 -66.24
C ILE A 777 2.05 26.99 -67.08
N SER A 778 1.80 26.69 -68.37
CA SER A 778 1.11 27.60 -69.30
C SER A 778 -0.28 28.00 -68.80
N SER A 779 -1.07 27.02 -68.33
CA SER A 779 -2.42 27.26 -67.80
C SER A 779 -2.42 28.18 -66.57
N ILE A 780 -1.50 27.97 -65.63
CA ILE A 780 -1.40 28.78 -64.41
C ILE A 780 -0.99 30.22 -64.71
N LEU A 781 -0.03 30.43 -65.62
CA LEU A 781 0.41 31.76 -66.04
C LEU A 781 -0.69 32.53 -66.78
N ASN A 782 -1.40 31.88 -67.72
CA ASN A 782 -2.49 32.49 -68.47
C ASN A 782 -3.66 32.92 -67.56
N ASN A 783 -4.04 32.08 -66.60
CA ASN A 783 -5.09 32.41 -65.64
C ASN A 783 -4.73 33.63 -64.77
N ARG A 784 -3.45 33.80 -64.42
CA ARG A 784 -2.98 34.98 -63.68
C ARG A 784 -2.96 36.25 -64.52
N ALA A 785 -2.60 36.17 -65.80
CA ALA A 785 -2.64 37.32 -66.71
C ALA A 785 -4.07 37.87 -66.85
N LEU A 786 -5.05 36.99 -67.05
CA LEU A 786 -6.48 37.34 -67.16
C LEU A 786 -7.03 38.02 -65.89
N LEU A 787 -6.61 37.56 -64.71
CA LEU A 787 -7.00 38.19 -63.44
C LEU A 787 -6.44 39.61 -63.30
N LYS A 788 -5.20 39.85 -63.73
CA LYS A 788 -4.51 41.15 -63.63
C LYS A 788 -5.16 42.22 -64.51
N ASP A 789 -5.59 41.85 -65.71
CA ASP A 789 -6.27 42.76 -66.64
C ASP A 789 -7.68 43.15 -66.15
N HIS A 790 -8.38 42.24 -65.46
CA HIS A 790 -9.72 42.49 -64.93
C HIS A 790 -9.73 43.50 -63.77
N TYR A 791 -8.67 43.57 -62.95
CA TYR A 791 -8.58 44.51 -61.81
C TYR A 791 -8.15 45.93 -62.18
N ILE A 792 -7.57 46.16 -63.37
CA ILE A 792 -7.07 47.48 -63.79
C ILE A 792 -8.17 48.31 -64.48
N ALA A 793 -9.24 47.69 -64.96
CA ALA A 793 -10.20 48.32 -65.87
C ALA A 793 -11.40 49.05 -65.21
N GLU A 794 -11.64 48.96 -63.90
CA GLU A 794 -12.80 49.62 -63.27
C GLU A 794 -12.45 50.39 -61.98
N PRO A 795 -12.56 51.73 -61.96
CA PRO A 795 -12.42 52.53 -60.75
C PRO A 795 -13.77 53.15 -60.36
N GLU A 796 -14.76 52.35 -59.93
CA GLU A 796 -15.90 52.79 -59.09
C GLU A 796 -16.92 51.65 -58.87
N THR A 797 -16.78 50.86 -57.80
CA THR A 797 -17.86 50.37 -56.92
C THR A 797 -17.31 49.34 -55.92
N ARG A 798 -17.80 49.36 -54.68
CA ARG A 798 -17.46 48.39 -53.62
C ARG A 798 -17.95 46.99 -54.04
N VAL A 799 -17.20 45.91 -53.82
CA VAL A 799 -17.37 45.00 -52.67
C VAL A 799 -16.28 43.90 -52.67
N HIS A 800 -15.73 43.63 -51.48
CA HIS A 800 -15.03 42.44 -50.98
C HIS A 800 -14.19 41.56 -51.92
N THR A 801 -12.87 41.69 -51.77
CA THR A 801 -11.95 40.54 -51.77
C THR A 801 -10.97 40.71 -50.60
N PRO A 802 -10.77 39.69 -49.75
CA PRO A 802 -9.99 39.81 -48.51
C PRO A 802 -8.51 39.61 -48.81
N GLN A 803 -7.87 40.48 -49.59
CA GLN A 803 -6.43 40.36 -49.85
C GLN A 803 -5.84 41.71 -50.30
N SER A 804 -5.78 42.65 -49.37
CA SER A 804 -4.92 43.83 -49.46
C SER A 804 -4.26 44.05 -48.11
N ASN A 805 -2.92 44.04 -48.10
CA ASN A 805 -2.13 44.13 -46.89
C ASN A 805 -2.35 45.48 -46.18
N LYS A 806 -2.77 45.42 -44.90
CA LYS A 806 -2.93 46.56 -43.96
C LYS A 806 -1.84 47.65 -44.04
N PRO A 807 -0.54 47.36 -44.21
CA PRO A 807 0.50 48.40 -44.21
C PRO A 807 0.44 49.41 -45.37
N ASP A 808 0.08 49.01 -46.59
CA ASP A 808 0.12 49.95 -47.74
C ASP A 808 -1.08 50.91 -47.74
N ARG A 809 -2.25 50.41 -47.31
CA ARG A 809 -3.42 51.26 -47.11
C ARG A 809 -3.21 52.28 -45.98
N LYS A 810 -2.51 51.87 -44.91
CA LYS A 810 -2.10 52.79 -43.84
C LYS A 810 -1.15 53.87 -44.37
N PHE A 811 -0.14 53.47 -45.15
CA PHE A 811 0.81 54.42 -45.74
C PHE A 811 0.15 55.48 -46.63
N VAL A 812 -0.74 55.09 -47.55
CA VAL A 812 -1.43 56.04 -48.44
C VAL A 812 -2.31 57.01 -47.66
N ASN A 813 -3.01 56.52 -46.64
CA ASN A 813 -3.84 57.37 -45.78
C ASN A 813 -3.00 58.37 -44.97
N ASP A 814 -1.92 57.91 -44.33
CA ASP A 814 -1.03 58.76 -43.53
C ASP A 814 -0.32 59.81 -44.40
N PHE A 815 0.16 59.42 -45.59
CA PHE A 815 0.78 60.33 -46.57
C PHE A 815 -0.20 61.41 -47.04
N THR A 816 -1.43 61.03 -47.41
CA THR A 816 -2.45 61.98 -47.88
C THR A 816 -2.82 62.98 -46.79
N ALA A 817 -3.01 62.52 -45.55
CA ALA A 817 -3.36 63.37 -44.42
C ALA A 817 -2.25 64.39 -44.08
N ILE A 818 -0.99 63.99 -44.14
CA ILE A 818 0.17 64.88 -43.90
C ILE A 818 0.21 66.00 -44.94
N VAL A 819 0.01 65.66 -46.22
CA VAL A 819 0.02 66.64 -47.30
C VAL A 819 -1.14 67.62 -47.14
N GLU A 820 -2.37 67.14 -46.91
CA GLU A 820 -3.57 67.99 -46.79
C GLU A 820 -3.52 68.99 -45.62
N ASN A 821 -3.00 68.55 -44.47
CA ASN A 821 -2.90 69.39 -43.27
C ASN A 821 -1.87 70.51 -43.39
N ASN A 822 -0.87 70.36 -44.27
CA ASN A 822 0.25 71.31 -44.40
C ASN A 822 0.21 72.14 -45.70
N LEU A 823 -0.88 72.08 -46.48
CA LEU A 823 -0.98 72.77 -47.78
C LEU A 823 -0.77 74.28 -47.73
N GLY A 824 -1.09 74.94 -46.62
CA GLY A 824 -0.98 76.41 -46.46
C GLY A 824 0.42 76.92 -46.13
N ASN A 825 1.37 76.05 -45.82
CA ASN A 825 2.75 76.42 -45.51
C ASN A 825 3.59 76.42 -46.79
N ASP A 826 4.25 77.53 -47.13
CA ASP A 826 5.05 77.69 -48.35
C ASP A 826 6.41 77.00 -48.28
N GLN A 827 6.93 76.74 -47.07
CA GLN A 827 8.19 76.01 -46.83
C GLN A 827 8.02 74.48 -46.79
N PHE A 828 6.77 73.97 -46.84
CA PHE A 828 6.50 72.53 -46.75
C PHE A 828 6.99 71.77 -48.00
N GLY A 829 7.81 70.74 -47.78
CA GLY A 829 8.40 69.94 -48.84
C GLY A 829 8.65 68.46 -48.47
N VAL A 830 9.45 67.79 -49.29
CA VAL A 830 9.71 66.35 -49.20
C VAL A 830 10.42 65.97 -47.89
N ASP A 831 11.29 66.84 -47.37
CA ASP A 831 12.00 66.66 -46.10
C ASP A 831 11.03 66.53 -44.91
N ASP A 832 9.98 67.37 -44.87
CA ASP A 832 9.00 67.37 -43.78
C ASP A 832 8.16 66.09 -43.79
N ILE A 833 7.79 65.60 -44.99
CA ILE A 833 7.06 64.34 -45.16
C ILE A 833 7.91 63.16 -44.71
N CYS A 834 9.19 63.15 -45.07
CA CYS A 834 10.14 62.13 -44.63
C CYS A 834 10.30 62.11 -43.11
N GLN A 835 10.36 63.28 -42.46
CA GLN A 835 10.45 63.38 -41.01
C GLN A 835 9.18 62.88 -40.31
N GLN A 836 8.00 63.25 -40.80
CA GLN A 836 6.72 62.85 -40.18
C GLN A 836 6.38 61.37 -40.40
N LEU A 837 6.76 60.80 -41.54
CA LEU A 837 6.58 59.36 -41.82
C LEU A 837 7.75 58.49 -41.35
N SER A 838 8.84 59.09 -40.86
CA SER A 838 10.07 58.39 -40.45
C SER A 838 10.64 57.48 -41.55
N ILE A 839 10.64 57.94 -42.81
CA ILE A 839 11.19 57.19 -43.95
C ILE A 839 12.19 58.02 -44.76
N SER A 840 13.13 57.33 -45.42
CA SER A 840 14.12 57.99 -46.28
C SER A 840 13.48 58.58 -47.55
N LYS A 841 14.09 59.65 -48.10
CA LYS A 841 13.64 60.29 -49.35
C LYS A 841 13.47 59.30 -50.50
N MET A 842 14.43 58.39 -50.68
CA MET A 842 14.40 57.39 -51.75
C MET A 842 13.21 56.42 -51.61
N GLN A 843 12.88 56.03 -50.37
CA GLN A 843 11.73 55.17 -50.10
C GLN A 843 10.40 55.89 -50.30
N LEU A 844 10.30 57.17 -49.94
CA LEU A 844 9.11 57.98 -50.16
C LEU A 844 8.80 58.12 -51.66
N TYR A 845 9.81 58.51 -52.47
CA TYR A 845 9.63 58.61 -53.93
C TYR A 845 9.25 57.27 -54.58
N ARG A 846 9.88 56.17 -54.15
CA ARG A 846 9.56 54.83 -54.68
C ARG A 846 8.13 54.41 -54.31
N LYS A 847 7.71 54.61 -53.06
CA LYS A 847 6.36 54.24 -52.60
C LYS A 847 5.27 55.07 -53.27
N VAL A 848 5.44 56.39 -53.41
CA VAL A 848 4.44 57.26 -54.06
C VAL A 848 4.34 56.96 -55.56
N LYS A 849 5.48 56.69 -56.24
CA LYS A 849 5.47 56.27 -57.66
C LYS A 849 4.81 54.91 -57.86
N GLN A 850 5.04 53.94 -56.96
CA GLN A 850 4.48 52.59 -57.09
C GLN A 850 3.00 52.51 -56.72
N LEU A 851 2.56 53.29 -55.73
CA LEU A 851 1.18 53.22 -55.20
C LEU A 851 0.22 54.25 -55.82
N LEU A 852 0.72 55.44 -56.18
CA LEU A 852 -0.10 56.55 -56.70
C LEU A 852 0.31 57.01 -58.10
N ASN A 853 1.32 56.37 -58.71
CA ASN A 853 1.84 56.65 -60.05
C ASN A 853 2.13 58.14 -60.34
N CYS A 854 2.57 58.90 -59.33
CA CYS A 854 2.94 60.31 -59.46
C CYS A 854 4.21 60.64 -58.66
N ASN A 855 4.80 61.81 -58.93
CA ASN A 855 5.93 62.33 -58.16
C ASN A 855 5.42 63.06 -56.89
N VAL A 856 6.14 62.98 -55.77
CA VAL A 856 5.78 63.59 -54.48
C VAL A 856 5.52 65.09 -54.61
N ASN A 857 6.38 65.82 -55.33
CA ASN A 857 6.21 67.26 -55.54
C ASN A 857 5.02 67.58 -56.44
N ASP A 858 4.74 66.74 -57.43
CA ASP A 858 3.58 66.89 -58.31
C ASP A 858 2.28 66.67 -57.52
N TYR A 859 2.27 65.69 -56.61
CA TYR A 859 1.13 65.43 -55.75
C TYR A 859 0.83 66.61 -54.81
N ILE A 860 1.85 67.25 -54.20
CA ILE A 860 1.68 68.45 -53.37
C ILE A 860 1.11 69.61 -54.19
N LEU A 861 1.66 69.86 -55.38
CA LEU A 861 1.20 70.93 -56.27
C LEU A 861 -0.23 70.69 -56.76
N ASP A 862 -0.57 69.47 -57.17
CA ASP A 862 -1.92 69.13 -57.62
C ASP A 862 -2.95 69.27 -56.49
N THR A 863 -2.57 68.90 -55.27
CA THR A 863 -3.43 69.05 -54.09
C THR A 863 -3.60 70.52 -53.71
N ARG A 864 -2.54 71.35 -53.78
CA ARG A 864 -2.62 72.81 -53.59
C ARG A 864 -3.52 73.46 -54.65
N VAL A 865 -3.42 73.05 -55.92
CA VAL A 865 -4.28 73.56 -57.01
C VAL A 865 -5.74 73.11 -56.83
N LYS A 866 -5.99 71.88 -56.38
CA LYS A 866 -7.35 71.40 -56.04
C LYS A 866 -7.98 72.25 -54.92
N LYS A 867 -7.22 72.53 -53.85
CA LYS A 867 -7.67 73.42 -52.76
C LYS A 867 -7.89 74.86 -53.25
N ALA A 868 -7.02 75.36 -54.14
CA ALA A 868 -7.19 76.68 -54.73
C ALA A 868 -8.44 76.77 -55.62
N LYS A 869 -8.75 75.74 -56.41
CA LYS A 869 -10.02 75.67 -57.18
C LYS A 869 -11.22 75.75 -56.25
N TYR A 870 -11.19 75.02 -55.13
CA TYR A 870 -12.26 75.08 -54.12
C TYR A 870 -12.42 76.48 -53.51
N LEU A 871 -11.32 77.13 -53.11
CA LEU A 871 -11.35 78.47 -52.52
C LEU A 871 -11.75 79.56 -53.54
N LEU A 872 -11.41 79.41 -54.81
CA LEU A 872 -11.81 80.33 -55.87
C LEU A 872 -13.33 80.32 -56.11
N VAL A 873 -14.01 79.21 -55.84
CA VAL A 873 -15.46 79.07 -55.97
C VAL A 873 -16.19 79.46 -54.67
N ASN A 874 -15.65 79.05 -53.52
CA ASN A 874 -16.37 79.12 -52.24
C ASN A 874 -15.94 80.26 -51.31
N SER A 875 -14.95 81.09 -51.68
CA SER A 875 -14.48 82.21 -50.85
C SER A 875 -14.53 83.55 -51.60
N GLN A 876 -14.71 84.66 -50.86
CA GLN A 876 -14.63 86.02 -51.40
C GLN A 876 -13.20 86.59 -51.42
N GLN A 877 -12.19 85.78 -51.08
CA GLN A 877 -10.79 86.22 -51.03
C GLN A 877 -10.27 86.63 -52.41
N SER A 878 -9.31 87.55 -52.43
CA SER A 878 -8.63 87.93 -53.68
C SER A 878 -7.76 86.77 -54.19
N VAL A 879 -7.48 86.74 -55.50
CA VAL A 879 -6.62 85.69 -56.10
C VAL A 879 -5.23 85.65 -55.44
N SER A 880 -4.74 86.80 -54.98
CA SER A 880 -3.47 86.90 -54.26
C SER A 880 -3.53 86.31 -52.85
N GLU A 881 -4.64 86.51 -52.12
CA GLU A 881 -4.84 85.92 -50.79
C GLU A 881 -5.00 84.39 -50.87
N ILE A 882 -5.73 83.89 -51.88
CA ILE A 882 -5.89 82.45 -52.13
C ILE A 882 -4.54 81.80 -52.47
N ALA A 883 -3.68 82.49 -53.22
CA ALA A 883 -2.33 82.01 -53.50
C ALA A 883 -1.54 81.73 -52.22
N TYR A 884 -1.54 82.69 -51.28
CA TYR A 884 -0.85 82.51 -50.00
C TYR A 884 -1.55 81.47 -49.10
N ALA A 885 -2.88 81.43 -49.06
CA ALA A 885 -3.63 80.45 -48.27
C ALA A 885 -3.42 78.98 -48.74
N CYS A 886 -3.06 78.80 -50.00
CA CYS A 886 -2.69 77.51 -50.59
C CYS A 886 -1.17 77.24 -50.57
N GLY A 887 -0.39 78.00 -49.80
CA GLY A 887 1.05 77.76 -49.59
C GLY A 887 1.93 78.06 -50.81
N PHE A 888 1.53 78.98 -51.68
CA PHE A 888 2.39 79.48 -52.76
C PHE A 888 3.19 80.71 -52.28
N SER A 889 4.48 80.74 -52.59
CA SER A 889 5.40 81.82 -52.19
C SER A 889 5.15 83.16 -52.90
N SER A 890 4.46 83.16 -54.05
CA SER A 890 3.98 84.39 -54.71
C SER A 890 2.73 84.17 -55.57
N PRO A 891 1.85 85.19 -55.72
CA PRO A 891 0.67 85.12 -56.60
C PRO A 891 1.00 84.93 -58.09
N ALA A 892 2.18 85.41 -58.53
CA ALA A 892 2.65 85.23 -59.91
C ALA A 892 3.01 83.76 -60.19
N TYR A 893 3.69 83.09 -59.25
CA TYR A 893 4.02 81.67 -59.37
C TYR A 893 2.76 80.80 -59.32
N PHE A 894 1.84 81.09 -58.39
CA PHE A 894 0.53 80.43 -58.32
C PHE A 894 -0.23 80.49 -59.65
N SER A 895 -0.31 81.66 -60.28
CA SER A 895 -1.07 81.84 -61.52
C SER A 895 -0.49 81.01 -62.68
N THR A 896 0.83 80.87 -62.76
CA THR A 896 1.51 80.05 -63.78
C THR A 896 1.25 78.55 -63.56
N VAL A 897 1.42 78.06 -62.33
CA VAL A 897 1.19 76.64 -61.99
C VAL A 897 -0.28 76.26 -62.13
N PHE A 898 -1.20 77.11 -61.66
CA PHE A 898 -2.63 76.89 -61.82
C PHE A 898 -3.03 76.83 -63.29
N LYS A 899 -2.49 77.72 -64.14
CA LYS A 899 -2.73 77.68 -65.60
C LYS A 899 -2.18 76.40 -66.24
N ALA A 900 -1.00 75.94 -65.84
CA ALA A 900 -0.43 74.70 -66.36
C ALA A 900 -1.26 73.46 -66.03
N ARG A 901 -1.78 73.36 -64.80
CA ARG A 901 -2.53 72.18 -64.34
C ARG A 901 -4.04 72.22 -64.63
N SER A 902 -4.62 73.41 -64.79
CA SER A 902 -6.07 73.58 -65.06
C SER A 902 -6.40 74.08 -66.47
N GLN A 903 -5.37 74.36 -67.29
CA GLN A 903 -5.45 74.97 -68.62
C GLN A 903 -6.07 76.37 -68.68
N GLN A 904 -6.41 76.99 -67.54
CA GLN A 904 -7.00 78.33 -67.46
C GLN A 904 -6.37 79.16 -66.35
N THR A 905 -6.39 80.50 -66.44
CA THR A 905 -5.88 81.34 -65.34
C THR A 905 -6.83 81.33 -64.15
N PRO A 906 -6.35 81.51 -62.90
CA PRO A 906 -7.22 81.56 -61.71
C PRO A 906 -8.37 82.57 -61.83
N LYS A 907 -8.11 83.73 -62.45
CA LYS A 907 -9.11 84.78 -62.68
C LYS A 907 -10.19 84.33 -63.68
N THR A 908 -9.77 83.72 -64.80
CA THR A 908 -10.70 83.17 -65.80
C THR A 908 -11.54 82.03 -65.23
N PHE A 909 -10.93 81.14 -64.42
CA PHE A 909 -11.63 80.04 -63.78
C PHE A 909 -12.73 80.55 -62.82
N ARG A 910 -12.42 81.56 -61.99
CA ARG A 910 -13.42 82.19 -61.10
C ARG A 910 -14.54 82.89 -61.88
N GLU A 911 -14.21 83.57 -62.97
CA GLU A 911 -15.20 84.23 -63.83
C GLU A 911 -16.08 83.23 -64.61
N GLN A 912 -15.57 82.06 -64.98
CA GLN A 912 -16.35 81.00 -65.65
C GLN A 912 -17.30 80.28 -64.70
N VAL A 913 -16.86 79.97 -63.47
CA VAL A 913 -17.75 79.32 -62.48
C VAL A 913 -18.85 80.28 -62.01
N ASN A 914 -18.56 81.58 -61.87
CA ASN A 914 -19.58 82.60 -61.57
C ASN A 914 -20.45 83.03 -62.78
N LYS A 915 -20.22 82.49 -63.99
CA LYS A 915 -21.01 82.73 -65.20
C LYS A 915 -21.88 81.55 -65.65
N LYS A 916 -22.03 80.49 -64.84
CA LYS A 916 -23.13 79.54 -64.98
C LYS A 916 -24.34 80.02 -64.16
N PRO A 917 -25.43 80.51 -64.79
CA PRO A 917 -26.72 80.67 -64.14
C PRO A 917 -27.44 79.30 -64.07
N ASP A 918 -28.29 79.15 -63.07
CA ASP A 918 -29.13 77.99 -62.72
C ASP A 918 -29.52 77.06 -63.89
N VAL A 919 -29.09 75.79 -63.79
CA VAL A 919 -29.88 74.59 -64.10
C VAL A 919 -29.47 73.48 -63.14
#